data_AF-A0A919YNU5-F1
#
_entry.id   AF-A0A919YNU5-F1
#
_cell.length_a   1.000
_cell.length_b   1.000
_cell.length_c   1.000
_cell.angle_alpha   90.00
_cell.angle_beta   90.00
_cell.angle_gamma   90.00
#
_symmetry.space_group_name_H-M   'P 1'
#
loop_
_entity.id
_entity.type
_entity.pdbx_description
1 polymer ?
#
loop_
_entity_poly.entity_id
_entity_poly.type
_entity_poly.pdbx_seq_one_letter_code
_entity_poly.pdbx_strand_id
1 'polypeptide(L)'
;MLNKAAACACLAILIWLSAVLPVKSYNSVASSAQLELEASVDQLMEKQLEELNIPGAVVLAVHGEEMIFSKGYGYSDVENQIAMDPETTLIRIGSLTKSFTATSVMQLVDRGQVDLNRNINDYLKSFQVPFYKEQPISLHHLLTHTAGLDQGIYHLTARSAAGQSSAEAFLQQYFQKQPPVRAPGTRYDYSNVGYGLAGLLIEQVTGQALDDYMQEQLFKPLKMNSARLGPAESRSYTFDESAGFTPIPPDHLNIPTAGAISLVPNDMAAYMIAHLNEGSYDGQSILSPELVTRMHQAQYRSHPMLDGVGYGFHVDLAADGQEIVWHTGEVEGFISKLVLYPAAQLGVFVLTNSGDAGTKLHDQVVELVTAQSLEQSEHSQIAGAGQISTQHLVPTIQQANKLQQYEGTYAYLLAPKQGWGRSIRLFTLGTSYKVKATNDGLQISGNFPHLASHATVQFREIADQIFQEQNGTQRIWFHEEDGRTVMTGIDKVTMERVSWWQQSFTLLFIYAGGALFWLIVLLIWLIRYSVRGWRVIVSKKARGSISRSIMLMSMLFTVYVVLQLLIGIKEMSYGYPLIYSFGITSLPLLAAGLAVYAIIFSIKLAKSGRIALAAGKIFLSLISLAYTFFLLYWNMLSIHLF
;
A
#
# COMPACT_ATOMS: atom_id res chain seq x y z
N MET A 1 -61.91 2.48 -61.49
CA MET A 1 -61.14 1.57 -62.37
C MET A 1 -60.00 2.34 -62.98
N LEU A 2 -58.82 1.72 -63.01
CA LEU A 2 -57.53 2.16 -63.55
C LEU A 2 -57.49 3.44 -64.39
N ASN A 3 -56.52 4.30 -64.10
CA ASN A 3 -55.79 4.97 -65.18
C ASN A 3 -54.28 4.85 -64.95
N LYS A 4 -53.66 3.98 -65.75
CA LYS A 4 -52.22 3.93 -66.01
C LYS A 4 -51.90 4.97 -67.08
N ALA A 5 -50.63 5.43 -67.07
CA ALA A 5 -49.92 6.07 -68.17
C ALA A 5 -49.94 7.62 -68.24
N ALA A 6 -49.18 8.21 -67.33
CA ALA A 6 -48.23 9.29 -67.61
C ALA A 6 -47.04 9.10 -66.65
N ALA A 7 -46.22 8.05 -66.83
CA ALA A 7 -45.06 8.02 -67.72
C ALA A 7 -43.99 9.10 -67.40
N CYS A 8 -43.00 8.67 -66.61
CA CYS A 8 -41.60 8.65 -67.05
C CYS A 8 -40.82 9.97 -67.21
N ALA A 9 -41.05 11.00 -66.39
CA ALA A 9 -40.20 12.20 -66.45
C ALA A 9 -39.70 12.80 -65.12
N CYS A 10 -39.80 12.10 -63.98
CA CYS A 10 -39.15 12.57 -62.73
C CYS A 10 -38.29 11.51 -62.03
N LEU A 11 -38.07 10.33 -62.65
CA LEU A 11 -37.18 9.29 -62.13
C LEU A 11 -35.69 9.51 -62.46
N ALA A 12 -35.34 10.60 -63.13
CA ALA A 12 -33.97 10.90 -63.58
C ALA A 12 -33.36 12.17 -62.95
N ILE A 13 -34.05 12.84 -62.02
CA ILE A 13 -33.54 14.07 -61.35
C ILE A 13 -33.40 13.89 -59.82
N LEU A 14 -33.95 12.82 -59.24
CA LEU A 14 -33.74 12.48 -57.82
C LEU A 14 -32.48 11.62 -57.56
N ILE A 15 -31.71 11.30 -58.61
CA ILE A 15 -30.40 10.60 -58.52
C ILE A 15 -29.23 11.63 -58.46
N TRP A 16 -29.52 12.94 -58.35
CA TRP A 16 -28.50 14.00 -58.28
C TRP A 16 -28.58 14.91 -57.04
N LEU A 17 -29.35 14.51 -56.02
CA LEU A 17 -29.35 15.16 -54.69
C LEU A 17 -28.79 14.28 -53.57
N SER A 18 -27.96 13.30 -53.91
CA SER A 18 -26.92 12.76 -53.03
C SER A 18 -25.72 13.72 -53.01
N ALA A 19 -25.96 14.97 -52.62
CA ALA A 19 -24.91 15.88 -52.22
C ALA A 19 -24.50 15.51 -50.80
N VAL A 20 -23.54 14.59 -50.73
CA VAL A 20 -22.47 14.50 -49.73
C VAL A 20 -22.71 15.41 -48.52
N LEU A 21 -23.40 14.89 -47.51
CA LEU A 21 -23.15 15.35 -46.15
C LEU A 21 -21.66 15.08 -45.91
N PRO A 22 -20.87 16.06 -45.44
CA PRO A 22 -19.51 15.76 -45.02
C PRO A 22 -19.64 14.83 -43.82
N VAL A 23 -19.43 13.54 -44.06
CA VAL A 23 -18.96 12.65 -43.01
C VAL A 23 -17.69 13.33 -42.52
N LYS A 24 -17.72 13.91 -41.31
CA LYS A 24 -16.50 14.29 -40.60
C LYS A 24 -15.71 13.00 -40.42
N SER A 25 -14.86 12.68 -41.39
CA SER A 25 -13.79 11.73 -41.19
C SER A 25 -12.85 12.36 -40.17
N TYR A 26 -12.96 11.95 -38.92
CA TYR A 26 -11.93 12.18 -37.91
C TYR A 26 -10.72 11.31 -38.26
N ASN A 27 -10.04 11.64 -39.36
CA ASN A 27 -8.62 11.33 -39.48
C ASN A 27 -7.90 12.57 -38.94
N SER A 28 -7.86 12.72 -37.61
CA SER A 28 -6.93 13.66 -37.00
C SER A 28 -5.54 13.15 -37.31
N VAL A 29 -4.84 13.81 -38.22
CA VAL A 29 -3.39 13.66 -38.32
C VAL A 29 -2.85 14.04 -36.95
N ALA A 30 -2.22 13.10 -36.25
CA ALA A 30 -1.60 13.36 -34.96
C ALA A 30 -0.68 14.58 -35.11
N SER A 31 -0.79 15.53 -34.17
CA SER A 31 0.06 16.72 -34.20
C SER A 31 1.54 16.31 -34.11
N SER A 32 2.45 17.16 -34.60
CA SER A 32 3.89 16.90 -34.45
C SER A 32 4.28 16.68 -32.99
N ALA A 33 3.65 17.42 -32.08
CA ALA A 33 3.80 17.29 -30.63
C ALA A 33 3.36 15.91 -30.10
N GLN A 34 2.24 15.37 -30.58
CA GLN A 34 1.78 14.02 -30.20
C GLN A 34 2.72 12.94 -30.73
N LEU A 35 3.25 13.09 -31.95
CA LEU A 35 4.23 12.16 -32.52
C LEU A 35 5.57 12.19 -31.76
N GLU A 36 6.02 13.37 -31.33
CA GLU A 36 7.23 13.52 -30.51
C GLU A 36 7.06 12.91 -29.12
N LEU A 37 5.89 13.12 -28.49
CA LEU A 37 5.54 12.49 -27.22
C LEU A 37 5.51 10.97 -27.36
N GLU A 38 4.85 10.45 -28.40
CA GLU A 38 4.79 9.02 -28.65
C GLU A 38 6.18 8.42 -28.85
N ALA A 39 7.03 9.01 -29.69
CA ALA A 39 8.38 8.51 -29.91
C ALA A 39 9.22 8.48 -28.61
N SER A 40 9.06 9.49 -27.75
CA SER A 40 9.79 9.60 -26.49
C SER A 40 9.32 8.56 -25.47
N VAL A 41 8.00 8.39 -25.34
CA VAL A 41 7.42 7.38 -24.45
C VAL A 41 7.77 5.99 -24.97
N ASP A 42 7.67 5.72 -26.27
CA ASP A 42 8.05 4.44 -26.88
C ASP A 42 9.49 4.04 -26.53
N GLN A 43 10.44 4.96 -26.71
CA GLN A 43 11.84 4.71 -26.40
C GLN A 43 12.06 4.40 -24.90
N LEU A 44 11.36 5.11 -24.01
CA LEU A 44 11.42 4.85 -22.57
C LEU A 44 10.84 3.46 -22.25
N MET A 45 9.69 3.14 -22.82
CA MET A 45 8.96 1.90 -22.55
C MET A 45 9.72 0.67 -23.08
N GLU A 46 10.24 0.71 -24.30
CA GLU A 46 11.06 -0.38 -24.87
C GLU A 46 12.22 -0.73 -23.95
N LYS A 47 12.93 0.28 -23.44
CA LYS A 47 14.07 0.10 -22.55
C LYS A 47 13.64 -0.44 -21.17
N GLN A 48 12.65 0.20 -20.54
CA GLN A 48 12.31 -0.11 -19.15
C GLN A 48 11.54 -1.42 -19.00
N LEU A 49 10.74 -1.83 -19.99
CA LEU A 49 10.06 -3.13 -19.93
C LEU A 49 11.07 -4.28 -19.87
N GLU A 50 12.16 -4.20 -20.64
CA GLU A 50 13.24 -5.18 -20.61
C GLU A 50 14.06 -5.08 -19.32
N GLU A 51 14.55 -3.89 -18.96
CA GLU A 51 15.42 -3.71 -17.79
C GLU A 51 14.73 -4.08 -16.46
N LEU A 52 13.41 -3.89 -16.38
CA LEU A 52 12.63 -4.11 -15.18
C LEU A 52 11.82 -5.41 -15.20
N ASN A 53 11.93 -6.22 -16.27
CA ASN A 53 11.13 -7.43 -16.48
C ASN A 53 9.63 -7.16 -16.29
N ILE A 54 9.09 -6.21 -17.05
CA ILE A 54 7.66 -5.88 -17.03
C ILE A 54 7.00 -6.54 -18.25
N PRO A 55 6.01 -7.42 -18.07
CA PRO A 55 5.42 -8.15 -19.19
C PRO A 55 4.54 -7.25 -20.05
N GLY A 56 3.78 -6.35 -19.44
CA GLY A 56 2.94 -5.39 -20.13
C GLY A 56 2.67 -4.14 -19.30
N ALA A 57 2.36 -3.07 -20.02
CA ALA A 57 2.10 -1.76 -19.43
C ALA A 57 1.17 -0.94 -20.31
N VAL A 58 0.47 0.03 -19.70
CA VAL A 58 -0.34 1.01 -20.42
C VAL A 58 -0.01 2.40 -19.91
N VAL A 59 0.01 3.36 -20.83
CA VAL A 59 0.23 4.79 -20.55
C VAL A 59 -0.87 5.59 -21.24
N LEU A 60 -1.53 6.45 -20.47
CA LEU A 60 -2.50 7.42 -20.95
C LEU A 60 -2.12 8.82 -20.50
N ALA A 61 -2.39 9.81 -21.34
CA ALA A 61 -2.31 11.21 -20.97
C ALA A 61 -3.48 12.01 -21.54
N VAL A 62 -4.01 12.93 -20.75
CA VAL A 62 -5.05 13.88 -21.12
C VAL A 62 -4.57 15.30 -20.89
N HIS A 63 -4.92 16.24 -21.77
CA HIS A 63 -4.66 17.65 -21.60
C HIS A 63 -5.91 18.46 -21.94
N GLY A 64 -6.45 19.20 -20.97
CA GLY A 64 -7.80 19.74 -21.04
C GLY A 64 -8.83 18.61 -21.13
N GLU A 65 -9.70 18.67 -22.14
CA GLU A 65 -10.73 17.66 -22.39
C GLU A 65 -10.30 16.60 -23.42
N GLU A 66 -9.06 16.62 -23.89
CA GLU A 66 -8.58 15.73 -24.94
C GLU A 66 -7.63 14.66 -24.39
N MET A 67 -7.80 13.41 -24.86
CA MET A 67 -6.80 12.37 -24.68
C MET A 67 -5.68 12.57 -25.70
N ILE A 68 -4.51 12.99 -25.22
CA ILE A 68 -3.35 13.32 -26.06
C ILE A 68 -2.42 12.12 -26.28
N PHE A 69 -2.54 11.08 -25.44
CA PHE A 69 -1.76 9.85 -25.57
C PHE A 69 -2.54 8.65 -25.03
N SER A 70 -2.52 7.53 -25.76
CA SER A 70 -3.00 6.23 -25.29
C SER A 70 -2.26 5.10 -25.99
N LYS A 71 -1.49 4.32 -25.24
CA LYS A 71 -0.75 3.19 -25.80
C LYS A 71 -0.51 2.09 -24.78
N GLY A 72 -0.66 0.85 -25.24
CA GLY A 72 -0.29 -0.34 -24.52
C GLY A 72 1.01 -0.93 -25.06
N TYR A 73 1.79 -1.54 -24.17
CA TYR A 73 3.10 -2.11 -24.43
C TYR A 73 3.16 -3.53 -23.88
N GLY A 74 3.83 -4.43 -24.60
CA GLY A 74 3.98 -5.82 -24.17
C GLY A 74 2.66 -6.60 -24.14
N TYR A 75 2.50 -7.47 -23.14
CA TYR A 75 1.44 -8.47 -23.08
C TYR A 75 0.57 -8.35 -21.82
N SER A 76 -0.75 -8.47 -22.00
CA SER A 76 -1.72 -8.67 -20.93
C SER A 76 -1.86 -10.15 -20.53
N ASP A 77 -1.49 -11.06 -21.44
CA ASP A 77 -1.33 -12.50 -21.20
C ASP A 77 -0.09 -12.99 -21.97
N VAL A 78 0.99 -13.26 -21.24
CA VAL A 78 2.28 -13.71 -21.79
C VAL A 78 2.16 -15.09 -22.42
N GLU A 79 1.41 -16.01 -21.81
CA GLU A 79 1.29 -17.38 -22.29
C GLU A 79 0.54 -17.47 -23.62
N ASN A 80 -0.50 -16.63 -23.78
CA ASN A 80 -1.30 -16.56 -24.99
C ASN A 80 -0.85 -15.47 -25.97
N GLN A 81 0.21 -14.72 -25.64
CA GLN A 81 0.71 -13.58 -26.42
C GLN A 81 -0.37 -12.54 -26.74
N ILE A 82 -1.29 -12.30 -25.80
CA ILE A 82 -2.31 -11.27 -25.95
C ILE A 82 -1.68 -9.93 -25.62
N ALA A 83 -1.71 -9.00 -26.58
CA ALA A 83 -1.14 -7.66 -26.40
C ALA A 83 -1.83 -6.92 -25.24
N MET A 84 -1.07 -6.05 -24.57
CA MET A 84 -1.67 -5.04 -23.71
C MET A 84 -2.31 -3.97 -24.60
N ASP A 85 -3.64 -3.91 -24.60
CA ASP A 85 -4.41 -3.01 -25.45
C ASP A 85 -5.27 -2.06 -24.59
N PRO A 86 -5.05 -0.73 -24.67
CA PRO A 86 -5.78 0.26 -23.87
C PRO A 86 -7.27 0.36 -24.19
N GLU A 87 -7.74 -0.18 -25.33
CA GLU A 87 -9.15 -0.16 -25.75
C GLU A 87 -9.93 -1.41 -25.35
N THR A 88 -9.24 -2.52 -25.04
CA THR A 88 -9.91 -3.82 -24.85
C THR A 88 -9.47 -4.58 -23.61
N THR A 89 -8.28 -4.31 -23.08
CA THR A 89 -7.74 -5.09 -21.95
C THR A 89 -8.38 -4.65 -20.65
N LEU A 90 -9.17 -5.52 -20.01
CA LEU A 90 -9.72 -5.25 -18.69
C LEU A 90 -8.71 -5.58 -17.59
N ILE A 91 -8.25 -4.54 -16.88
CA ILE A 91 -7.17 -4.59 -15.89
C ILE A 91 -7.61 -4.05 -14.52
N ARG A 92 -6.97 -4.52 -13.45
CA ARG A 92 -7.23 -4.03 -12.07
C ARG A 92 -6.40 -2.81 -11.75
N ILE A 93 -7.03 -1.79 -11.17
CA ILE A 93 -6.34 -0.55 -10.79
C ILE A 93 -5.90 -0.52 -9.32
N GLY A 94 -6.17 -1.57 -8.55
CA GLY A 94 -5.79 -1.67 -7.14
C GLY A 94 -6.32 -0.51 -6.31
N SER A 95 -5.52 -0.05 -5.34
CA SER A 95 -5.93 0.99 -4.39
C SER A 95 -6.34 2.34 -4.99
N LEU A 96 -6.07 2.61 -6.28
CA LEU A 96 -6.67 3.75 -7.00
C LEU A 96 -8.21 3.75 -6.94
N THR A 97 -8.82 2.58 -6.73
CA THR A 97 -10.26 2.39 -6.41
C THR A 97 -10.75 3.31 -5.28
N LYS A 98 -9.87 3.67 -4.33
CA LYS A 98 -10.21 4.57 -3.22
C LYS A 98 -10.61 5.96 -3.70
N SER A 99 -9.99 6.47 -4.77
CA SER A 99 -10.38 7.74 -5.37
C SER A 99 -11.84 7.70 -5.87
N PHE A 100 -12.24 6.64 -6.58
CA PHE A 100 -13.63 6.43 -7.03
C PHE A 100 -14.61 6.28 -5.86
N THR A 101 -14.20 5.58 -4.81
CA THR A 101 -15.00 5.46 -3.58
C THR A 101 -15.18 6.82 -2.91
N ALA A 102 -14.12 7.63 -2.81
CA ALA A 102 -14.19 8.98 -2.28
C ALA A 102 -15.12 9.86 -3.13
N THR A 103 -15.00 9.83 -4.47
CA THR A 103 -15.91 10.54 -5.38
C THR A 103 -17.36 10.14 -5.13
N SER A 104 -17.63 8.85 -4.96
CA SER A 104 -18.97 8.33 -4.65
C SER A 104 -19.50 8.82 -3.29
N VAL A 105 -18.66 8.90 -2.26
CA VAL A 105 -19.04 9.52 -0.97
C VAL A 105 -19.32 11.01 -1.15
N MET A 106 -18.48 11.71 -1.91
CA MET A 106 -18.64 13.14 -2.16
C MET A 106 -19.91 13.45 -2.96
N GLN A 107 -20.39 12.54 -3.83
CA GLN A 107 -21.72 12.66 -4.43
C GLN A 107 -22.85 12.65 -3.41
N LEU A 108 -22.74 11.82 -2.36
CA LEU A 108 -23.72 11.81 -1.27
C LEU A 108 -23.65 13.09 -0.43
N VAL A 109 -22.44 13.67 -0.27
CA VAL A 109 -22.24 14.97 0.37
C VAL A 109 -22.89 16.08 -0.46
N ASP A 110 -22.67 16.09 -1.78
CA ASP A 110 -23.25 17.06 -2.73
C ASP A 110 -24.77 17.06 -2.68
N ARG A 111 -25.37 15.87 -2.48
CA ARG A 111 -26.82 15.67 -2.36
C ARG A 111 -27.35 15.93 -0.94
N GLY A 112 -26.50 16.34 0.01
CA GLY A 112 -26.85 16.58 1.40
C GLY A 112 -27.30 15.33 2.17
N GLN A 113 -26.97 14.13 1.69
CA GLN A 113 -27.37 12.87 2.32
C GLN A 113 -26.44 12.47 3.47
N VAL A 114 -25.18 12.91 3.42
CA VAL A 114 -24.15 12.61 4.43
C VAL A 114 -23.33 13.87 4.74
N ASP A 115 -22.79 13.94 5.94
CA ASP A 115 -21.94 15.01 6.44
C ASP A 115 -20.56 14.44 6.74
N LEU A 116 -19.52 15.09 6.24
CA LEU A 116 -18.12 14.66 6.37
C LEU A 116 -17.65 14.58 7.82
N ASN A 117 -18.15 15.46 8.70
CA ASN A 117 -17.68 15.59 10.08
C ASN A 117 -18.56 14.87 11.08
N ARG A 118 -19.72 14.36 10.64
CA ARG A 118 -20.62 13.63 11.51
C ARG A 118 -20.06 12.26 11.89
N ASN A 119 -20.44 11.79 13.08
CA ASN A 119 -20.10 10.47 13.58
C ASN A 119 -20.58 9.39 12.60
N ILE A 120 -19.67 8.51 12.19
CA ILE A 120 -19.94 7.45 11.20
C ILE A 120 -21.06 6.50 11.67
N ASN A 121 -21.13 6.27 12.98
CA ASN A 121 -22.11 5.40 13.62
C ASN A 121 -23.55 5.88 13.50
N ASP A 122 -23.76 7.16 13.15
CA ASP A 122 -25.09 7.71 12.87
C ASP A 122 -25.65 7.21 11.52
N TYR A 123 -24.79 6.72 10.63
CA TYR A 123 -25.17 6.19 9.31
C TYR A 123 -25.16 4.66 9.24
N LEU A 124 -24.37 3.99 10.08
CA LEU A 124 -24.23 2.54 10.07
C LEU A 124 -25.42 1.86 10.76
N LYS A 125 -26.13 0.97 10.05
CA LYS A 125 -27.30 0.26 10.58
C LYS A 125 -27.00 -1.16 11.07
N SER A 126 -25.97 -1.81 10.52
CA SER A 126 -25.68 -3.23 10.77
C SER A 126 -24.77 -3.49 11.99
N PHE A 127 -23.83 -2.59 12.27
CA PHE A 127 -23.00 -2.63 13.47
C PHE A 127 -22.49 -1.23 13.84
N GLN A 128 -21.85 -1.13 15.00
CA GLN A 128 -21.27 0.11 15.51
C GLN A 128 -19.76 -0.04 15.62
N VAL A 129 -19.04 0.97 15.14
CA VAL A 129 -17.58 1.06 15.23
C VAL A 129 -17.19 1.57 16.62
N PRO A 130 -16.22 0.95 17.31
CA PRO A 130 -15.79 1.40 18.63
C PRO A 130 -15.08 2.76 18.57
N PHE A 131 -15.24 3.56 19.62
CA PHE A 131 -14.57 4.85 19.77
C PHE A 131 -13.15 4.73 20.33
N TYR A 132 -12.29 5.69 20.02
CA TYR A 132 -11.02 5.86 20.74
C TYR A 132 -11.23 6.85 21.90
N LYS A 133 -11.27 6.36 23.14
CA LYS A 133 -11.46 7.22 24.34
C LYS A 133 -12.63 8.22 24.16
N GLU A 134 -13.79 7.71 23.76
CA GLU A 134 -15.01 8.51 23.45
C GLU A 134 -14.95 9.39 22.19
N GLN A 135 -13.86 9.40 21.42
CA GLN A 135 -13.78 10.16 20.17
C GLN A 135 -14.36 9.35 18.99
N PRO A 136 -15.39 9.88 18.29
CA PRO A 136 -16.00 9.21 17.14
C PRO A 136 -15.14 9.36 15.88
N ILE A 137 -15.30 8.41 14.95
CA ILE A 137 -14.75 8.48 13.60
C ILE A 137 -15.79 9.16 12.69
N SER A 138 -15.34 9.90 11.68
CA SER A 138 -16.19 10.58 10.69
C SER A 138 -15.73 10.25 9.28
N LEU A 139 -16.53 10.56 8.25
CA LEU A 139 -16.15 10.37 6.85
C LEU A 139 -14.88 11.17 6.49
N HIS A 140 -14.71 12.38 7.03
CA HIS A 140 -13.48 13.18 6.89
C HIS A 140 -12.26 12.37 7.35
N HIS A 141 -12.35 11.73 8.52
CA HIS A 141 -11.27 10.92 9.04
C HIS A 141 -10.99 9.67 8.20
N LEU A 142 -12.03 9.03 7.64
CA LEU A 142 -11.88 7.85 6.79
C LEU A 142 -11.20 8.21 5.45
N LEU A 143 -11.70 9.25 4.78
CA LEU A 143 -11.22 9.66 3.45
C LEU A 143 -9.80 10.25 3.49
N THR A 144 -9.40 10.85 4.61
CA THR A 144 -8.04 11.37 4.82
C THR A 144 -7.08 10.38 5.48
N HIS A 145 -7.50 9.12 5.73
CA HIS A 145 -6.68 8.15 6.47
C HIS A 145 -6.21 8.65 7.85
N THR A 146 -7.04 9.43 8.54
CA THR A 146 -6.75 9.96 9.88
C THR A 146 -7.67 9.37 10.95
N ALA A 147 -8.44 8.34 10.64
CA ALA A 147 -9.38 7.69 11.56
C ALA A 147 -8.74 6.98 12.77
N GLY A 148 -7.41 6.90 12.81
CA GLY A 148 -6.70 6.19 13.86
C GLY A 148 -6.85 4.68 13.80
N LEU A 149 -7.21 4.15 12.64
CA LEU A 149 -7.26 2.72 12.32
C LEU A 149 -5.87 2.23 11.86
N ASP A 150 -5.65 0.93 11.91
CA ASP A 150 -4.47 0.32 11.26
C ASP A 150 -4.73 0.08 9.76
N GLN A 151 -3.73 -0.47 9.07
CA GLN A 151 -3.80 -0.74 7.63
C GLN A 151 -4.92 -1.71 7.23
N GLY A 152 -5.43 -2.53 8.16
CA GLY A 152 -6.54 -3.44 7.91
C GLY A 152 -6.22 -4.57 6.94
N ILE A 153 -5.03 -5.18 7.04
CA ILE A 153 -4.57 -6.20 6.09
C ILE A 153 -4.94 -7.64 6.47
N TYR A 154 -5.42 -7.89 7.69
CA TYR A 154 -5.75 -9.26 8.15
C TYR A 154 -7.06 -9.74 7.57
N HIS A 155 -7.07 -10.96 7.00
CA HIS A 155 -8.26 -11.53 6.36
C HIS A 155 -8.87 -10.60 5.29
N LEU A 156 -8.07 -9.71 4.73
CA LEU A 156 -8.52 -8.73 3.73
C LEU A 156 -8.93 -9.42 2.42
N THR A 157 -8.30 -10.54 2.08
CA THR A 157 -8.49 -11.27 0.83
C THR A 157 -9.01 -12.68 1.08
N ALA A 158 -9.77 -13.21 0.10
CA ALA A 158 -10.11 -14.61 -0.01
C ALA A 158 -9.43 -15.21 -1.25
N ARG A 159 -9.12 -16.51 -1.17
CA ARG A 159 -8.47 -17.27 -2.25
C ARG A 159 -9.42 -17.66 -3.39
N SER A 160 -10.71 -17.47 -3.20
CA SER A 160 -11.74 -17.78 -4.19
C SER A 160 -12.98 -16.95 -3.93
N ALA A 161 -13.78 -16.73 -4.97
CA ALA A 161 -15.06 -16.03 -4.87
C ALA A 161 -16.00 -16.68 -3.82
N ALA A 162 -16.01 -18.02 -3.73
CA ALA A 162 -16.85 -18.73 -2.76
C ALA A 162 -16.39 -18.51 -1.30
N GLY A 163 -15.13 -18.13 -1.08
CA GLY A 163 -14.59 -17.81 0.25
C GLY A 163 -14.65 -16.32 0.59
N GLN A 164 -15.07 -15.46 -0.34
CA GLN A 164 -15.16 -14.01 -0.15
C GLN A 164 -16.30 -13.70 0.83
N SER A 165 -15.99 -12.92 1.86
CA SER A 165 -16.98 -12.36 2.78
C SER A 165 -17.58 -11.10 2.19
N SER A 166 -18.82 -10.77 2.57
CA SER A 166 -19.34 -9.43 2.32
C SER A 166 -18.51 -8.40 3.08
N ALA A 167 -18.43 -7.17 2.56
CA ALA A 167 -17.76 -6.07 3.23
C ALA A 167 -18.29 -5.85 4.66
N GLU A 168 -19.61 -5.91 4.83
CA GLU A 168 -20.26 -5.81 6.13
C GLU A 168 -19.77 -6.88 7.12
N ALA A 169 -19.79 -8.16 6.73
CA ALA A 169 -19.41 -9.26 7.62
C ALA A 169 -17.92 -9.17 8.00
N PHE A 170 -17.06 -8.84 7.03
CA PHE A 170 -15.63 -8.64 7.27
C PHE A 170 -15.38 -7.46 8.22
N LEU A 171 -15.96 -6.29 7.95
CA LEU A 171 -15.75 -5.09 8.78
C LEU A 171 -16.29 -5.28 10.20
N GLN A 172 -17.47 -5.90 10.35
CA GLN A 172 -18.01 -6.23 11.66
C GLN A 172 -17.05 -7.12 12.46
N GLN A 173 -16.49 -8.16 11.83
CA GLN A 173 -15.51 -9.03 12.49
C GLN A 173 -14.19 -8.31 12.80
N TYR A 174 -13.74 -7.45 11.90
CA TYR A 174 -12.52 -6.66 12.07
C TYR A 174 -12.65 -5.72 13.28
N PHE A 175 -13.70 -4.90 13.34
CA PHE A 175 -13.88 -3.91 14.41
C PHE A 175 -14.17 -4.53 15.79
N GLN A 176 -14.65 -5.78 15.85
CA GLN A 176 -14.73 -6.54 17.10
C GLN A 176 -13.35 -6.90 17.68
N LYS A 177 -12.33 -7.02 16.83
CA LYS A 177 -10.99 -7.50 17.20
C LYS A 177 -9.91 -6.42 17.16
N GLN A 178 -10.15 -5.34 16.42
CA GLN A 178 -9.19 -4.27 16.18
C GLN A 178 -9.88 -2.92 16.43
N PRO A 179 -9.87 -2.43 17.70
CA PRO A 179 -10.33 -1.09 17.98
C PRO A 179 -9.35 -0.05 17.41
N PRO A 180 -9.80 1.21 17.19
CA PRO A 180 -8.91 2.30 16.84
C PRO A 180 -7.73 2.41 17.83
N VAL A 181 -6.55 2.66 17.29
CA VAL A 181 -5.30 2.60 18.06
C VAL A 181 -4.82 3.98 18.52
N ARG A 182 -5.42 5.05 17.98
CA ARG A 182 -5.15 6.45 18.30
C ARG A 182 -6.41 7.30 18.09
N ALA A 183 -6.37 8.55 18.57
CA ALA A 183 -7.46 9.48 18.36
C ALA A 183 -7.59 9.84 16.86
N PRO A 184 -8.82 9.94 16.33
CA PRO A 184 -9.04 10.43 14.98
C PRO A 184 -8.51 11.85 14.79
N GLY A 185 -8.01 12.15 13.59
CA GLY A 185 -7.50 13.47 13.20
C GLY A 185 -6.08 13.80 13.65
N THR A 186 -5.40 12.92 14.39
CA THR A 186 -4.07 13.25 14.97
C THR A 186 -2.89 12.86 14.08
N ARG A 187 -3.01 11.81 13.27
CA ARG A 187 -1.94 11.32 12.38
C ARG A 187 -2.53 10.70 11.11
N TYR A 188 -1.81 10.84 10.00
CA TYR A 188 -2.03 10.05 8.80
C TYR A 188 -1.51 8.61 9.02
N ASP A 189 -2.38 7.62 8.81
CA ASP A 189 -2.04 6.19 8.78
C ASP A 189 -2.98 5.50 7.79
N TYR A 190 -2.40 5.07 6.65
CA TYR A 190 -3.15 4.47 5.56
C TYR A 190 -4.00 3.29 6.05
N SER A 191 -5.26 3.21 5.61
CA SER A 191 -6.20 2.21 6.12
C SER A 191 -7.15 1.71 5.03
N ASN A 192 -7.07 0.41 4.72
CA ASN A 192 -8.00 -0.23 3.81
C ASN A 192 -9.39 -0.35 4.44
N VAL A 193 -9.47 -0.73 5.71
CA VAL A 193 -10.74 -0.85 6.46
C VAL A 193 -11.44 0.51 6.60
N GLY A 194 -10.70 1.62 6.61
CA GLY A 194 -11.28 2.95 6.58
C GLY A 194 -12.09 3.21 5.31
N TYR A 195 -11.55 2.86 4.14
CA TYR A 195 -12.26 2.93 2.86
C TYR A 195 -13.31 1.82 2.69
N GLY A 196 -13.09 0.65 3.31
CA GLY A 196 -14.11 -0.38 3.48
C GLY A 196 -15.37 0.18 4.13
N LEU A 197 -15.19 0.90 5.25
CA LEU A 197 -16.29 1.50 5.99
C LEU A 197 -16.96 2.65 5.22
N ALA A 198 -16.18 3.48 4.53
CA ALA A 198 -16.72 4.55 3.68
C ALA A 198 -17.63 4.00 2.58
N GLY A 199 -17.26 2.87 1.97
CA GLY A 199 -18.09 2.22 0.96
C GLY A 199 -19.30 1.48 1.52
N LEU A 200 -19.17 0.80 2.66
CA LEU A 200 -20.32 0.23 3.37
C LEU A 200 -21.35 1.32 3.71
N LEU A 201 -20.89 2.52 4.06
CA LEU A 201 -21.78 3.64 4.32
C LEU A 201 -22.59 4.03 3.07
N ILE A 202 -22.01 4.00 1.87
CA ILE A 202 -22.75 4.23 0.62
C ILE A 202 -23.93 3.25 0.53
N GLU A 203 -23.67 1.96 0.73
CA GLU A 203 -24.71 0.92 0.69
C GLU A 203 -25.79 1.15 1.77
N GLN A 204 -25.38 1.49 2.99
CA GLN A 204 -26.29 1.68 4.13
C GLN A 204 -27.17 2.94 3.99
N VAL A 205 -26.64 4.02 3.40
CA VAL A 205 -27.37 5.27 3.19
C VAL A 205 -28.32 5.16 2.00
N THR A 206 -27.86 4.57 0.89
CA THR A 206 -28.60 4.53 -0.38
C THR A 206 -29.54 3.32 -0.49
N GLY A 207 -29.22 2.21 0.18
CA GLY A 207 -29.89 0.93 0.00
C GLY A 207 -29.50 0.19 -1.29
N GLN A 208 -28.55 0.72 -2.08
CA GLN A 208 -28.03 0.08 -3.29
C GLN A 208 -26.77 -0.74 -2.97
N ALA A 209 -26.53 -1.82 -3.71
CA ALA A 209 -25.21 -2.44 -3.71
C ALA A 209 -24.19 -1.46 -4.27
N LEU A 210 -22.95 -1.51 -3.77
CA LEU A 210 -21.94 -0.53 -4.17
C LEU A 210 -21.64 -0.51 -5.68
N ASP A 211 -21.53 -1.70 -6.29
CA ASP A 211 -21.25 -1.79 -7.74
C ASP A 211 -22.39 -1.13 -8.53
N ASP A 212 -23.64 -1.39 -8.17
CA ASP A 212 -24.82 -0.77 -8.80
C ASP A 212 -24.80 0.76 -8.64
N TYR A 213 -24.49 1.26 -7.44
CA TYR A 213 -24.36 2.71 -7.21
C TYR A 213 -23.26 3.31 -8.10
N MET A 214 -22.07 2.72 -8.13
CA MET A 214 -20.96 3.23 -8.96
C MET A 214 -21.30 3.16 -10.45
N GLN A 215 -21.95 2.09 -10.91
CA GLN A 215 -22.39 1.96 -12.30
C GLN A 215 -23.35 3.09 -12.68
N GLU A 216 -24.39 3.33 -11.88
CA GLU A 216 -25.43 4.31 -12.18
C GLU A 216 -24.96 5.75 -12.03
N GLN A 217 -24.20 6.04 -10.97
CA GLN A 217 -23.93 7.41 -10.51
C GLN A 217 -22.55 7.91 -10.94
N LEU A 218 -21.62 7.02 -11.31
CA LEU A 218 -20.24 7.40 -11.64
C LEU A 218 -19.82 6.91 -13.02
N PHE A 219 -19.85 5.60 -13.28
CA PHE A 219 -19.29 5.04 -14.51
C PHE A 219 -20.12 5.38 -15.74
N LYS A 220 -21.45 5.20 -15.68
CA LYS A 220 -22.32 5.50 -16.83
C LYS A 220 -22.32 6.99 -17.23
N PRO A 221 -22.41 7.97 -16.31
CA PRO A 221 -22.25 9.39 -16.65
C PRO A 221 -20.91 9.72 -17.30
N LEU A 222 -19.84 9.04 -16.90
CA LEU A 222 -18.50 9.18 -17.49
C LEU A 222 -18.26 8.32 -18.72
N LYS A 223 -19.26 7.54 -19.17
CA LYS A 223 -19.15 6.56 -20.26
C LYS A 223 -18.08 5.48 -20.04
N MET A 224 -17.74 5.20 -18.79
CA MET A 224 -16.79 4.16 -18.38
C MET A 224 -17.45 2.77 -18.37
N ASN A 225 -17.94 2.31 -19.51
CA ASN A 225 -18.84 1.14 -19.59
C ASN A 225 -18.17 -0.18 -19.21
N SER A 226 -16.84 -0.24 -19.19
CA SER A 226 -16.11 -1.45 -18.80
C SER A 226 -15.86 -1.54 -17.29
N ALA A 227 -15.89 -0.39 -16.60
CA ALA A 227 -15.53 -0.28 -15.19
C ALA A 227 -16.51 -1.05 -14.32
N ARG A 228 -16.00 -1.88 -13.41
CA ARG A 228 -16.80 -2.69 -12.48
C ARG A 228 -15.99 -3.13 -11.26
N LEU A 229 -16.66 -3.41 -10.15
CA LEU A 229 -16.04 -4.10 -9.02
C LEU A 229 -15.92 -5.60 -9.32
N GLY A 230 -14.68 -6.10 -9.38
CA GLY A 230 -14.44 -7.50 -9.66
C GLY A 230 -13.03 -7.77 -10.19
N PRO A 231 -12.73 -9.04 -10.51
CA PRO A 231 -11.43 -9.42 -11.04
C PRO A 231 -11.17 -8.83 -12.44
N ALA A 232 -9.90 -8.69 -12.79
CA ALA A 232 -9.46 -8.41 -14.15
C ALA A 232 -9.68 -9.65 -15.05
N GLU A 233 -9.64 -9.41 -16.37
CA GLU A 233 -9.52 -10.50 -17.37
C GLU A 233 -8.06 -10.71 -17.78
N SER A 234 -7.23 -9.66 -17.69
CA SER A 234 -5.78 -9.75 -17.87
C SER A 234 -5.08 -10.53 -16.77
N ARG A 235 -3.87 -11.01 -17.05
CA ARG A 235 -2.98 -11.60 -16.06
C ARG A 235 -1.90 -10.61 -15.60
N SER A 236 -1.40 -10.87 -14.41
CA SER A 236 -0.24 -10.22 -13.81
C SER A 236 0.78 -11.28 -13.43
N TYR A 237 2.05 -10.87 -13.29
CA TYR A 237 3.16 -11.80 -13.20
C TYR A 237 4.18 -11.39 -12.15
N THR A 238 4.84 -12.37 -11.53
CA THR A 238 6.15 -12.19 -10.91
C THR A 238 7.24 -12.65 -11.88
N PHE A 239 8.45 -12.14 -11.73
CA PHE A 239 9.59 -12.56 -12.53
C PHE A 239 10.66 -13.25 -11.68
N ASP A 240 11.09 -14.43 -12.10
CA ASP A 240 12.24 -15.14 -11.52
C ASP A 240 13.25 -15.46 -12.64
N GLU A 241 14.55 -15.23 -12.39
CA GLU A 241 15.59 -15.46 -13.40
C GLU A 241 15.64 -16.91 -13.92
N SER A 242 15.23 -17.89 -13.11
CA SER A 242 15.24 -19.31 -13.45
C SER A 242 13.94 -19.79 -14.11
N ALA A 243 12.81 -19.17 -13.78
CA ALA A 243 11.48 -19.59 -14.24
C ALA A 243 10.82 -18.61 -15.24
N GLY A 244 11.35 -17.41 -15.40
CA GLY A 244 10.75 -16.33 -16.19
C GLY A 244 9.48 -15.77 -15.54
N PHE A 245 8.55 -15.30 -16.38
CA PHE A 245 7.25 -14.80 -15.94
C PHE A 245 6.38 -15.93 -15.41
N THR A 246 5.93 -15.81 -14.16
CA THR A 246 4.97 -16.72 -13.53
C THR A 246 3.70 -15.97 -13.18
N PRO A 247 2.51 -16.42 -13.62
CA PRO A 247 1.26 -15.73 -13.37
C PRO A 247 0.90 -15.74 -11.89
N ILE A 248 0.42 -14.60 -11.41
CA ILE A 248 -0.10 -14.42 -10.05
C ILE A 248 -1.58 -14.82 -10.04
N PRO A 249 -2.02 -15.73 -9.16
CA PRO A 249 -3.43 -16.06 -9.03
C PRO A 249 -4.27 -14.85 -8.58
N PRO A 250 -5.51 -14.69 -9.07
CA PRO A 250 -6.39 -13.62 -8.63
C PRO A 250 -6.82 -13.81 -7.17
N ASP A 251 -6.97 -12.69 -6.46
CA ASP A 251 -7.51 -12.62 -5.11
C ASP A 251 -8.89 -11.96 -5.11
N HIS A 252 -9.64 -12.20 -4.03
CA HIS A 252 -10.97 -11.65 -3.85
C HIS A 252 -11.00 -10.78 -2.60
N LEU A 253 -10.98 -9.46 -2.77
CA LEU A 253 -10.99 -8.51 -1.65
C LEU A 253 -12.34 -8.53 -0.92
N ASN A 254 -12.33 -8.69 0.40
CA ASN A 254 -13.54 -8.63 1.22
C ASN A 254 -14.12 -7.20 1.32
N ILE A 255 -13.31 -6.17 1.00
CA ILE A 255 -13.74 -4.77 0.89
C ILE A 255 -13.41 -4.24 -0.52
N PRO A 256 -14.28 -4.48 -1.52
CA PRO A 256 -14.05 -4.08 -2.91
C PRO A 256 -13.69 -2.60 -3.10
N THR A 257 -14.23 -1.73 -2.24
CA THR A 257 -14.02 -0.27 -2.20
C THR A 257 -12.57 0.14 -2.00
N ALA A 258 -11.75 -0.76 -1.47
CA ALA A 258 -10.36 -0.48 -1.18
C ALA A 258 -9.44 -0.82 -2.36
N GLY A 259 -9.88 -1.59 -3.36
CA GLY A 259 -8.96 -1.99 -4.43
C GLY A 259 -9.45 -2.95 -5.52
N ALA A 260 -10.76 -3.06 -5.75
CA ALA A 260 -11.33 -4.08 -6.64
C ALA A 260 -11.93 -3.53 -7.94
N ILE A 261 -11.74 -2.26 -8.29
CA ILE A 261 -12.16 -1.80 -9.63
C ILE A 261 -11.25 -2.44 -10.68
N SER A 262 -11.90 -3.02 -11.69
CA SER A 262 -11.31 -3.35 -12.97
C SER A 262 -11.95 -2.51 -14.06
N LEU A 263 -11.16 -2.07 -15.03
CA LEU A 263 -11.60 -1.27 -16.17
C LEU A 263 -10.67 -1.47 -17.37
N VAL A 264 -11.15 -1.11 -18.55
CA VAL A 264 -10.34 -0.90 -19.75
C VAL A 264 -9.64 0.46 -19.62
N PRO A 265 -8.32 0.57 -19.87
CA PRO A 265 -7.55 1.78 -19.63
C PRO A 265 -8.20 3.06 -20.13
N ASN A 266 -8.67 3.09 -21.37
CA ASN A 266 -9.22 4.30 -21.98
C ASN A 266 -10.41 4.89 -21.22
N ASP A 267 -11.15 4.10 -20.43
CA ASP A 267 -12.20 4.62 -19.54
C ASP A 267 -11.64 5.59 -18.48
N MET A 268 -10.37 5.43 -18.07
CA MET A 268 -9.71 6.31 -17.11
C MET A 268 -9.58 7.75 -17.61
N ALA A 269 -9.51 7.98 -18.93
CA ALA A 269 -9.42 9.33 -19.45
C ALA A 269 -10.65 10.18 -19.10
N ALA A 270 -11.85 9.60 -19.13
CA ALA A 270 -13.06 10.30 -18.74
C ALA A 270 -13.05 10.68 -17.26
N TYR A 271 -12.52 9.81 -16.39
CA TYR A 271 -12.36 10.10 -14.97
C TYR A 271 -11.33 11.21 -14.71
N MET A 272 -10.18 11.17 -15.40
CA MET A 272 -9.17 12.23 -15.32
C MET A 272 -9.73 13.57 -15.78
N ILE A 273 -10.38 13.61 -16.94
CA ILE A 273 -10.99 14.83 -17.51
C ILE A 273 -12.07 15.35 -16.57
N ALA A 274 -12.93 14.49 -16.01
CA ALA A 274 -13.95 14.94 -15.06
C ALA A 274 -13.35 15.63 -13.84
N HIS A 275 -12.26 15.09 -13.28
CA HIS A 275 -11.59 15.73 -12.15
C HIS A 275 -10.85 17.02 -12.53
N LEU A 276 -10.31 17.13 -13.75
CA LEU A 276 -9.64 18.34 -14.23
C LEU A 276 -10.64 19.44 -14.65
N ASN A 277 -11.83 19.03 -15.11
CA ASN A 277 -12.89 19.89 -15.63
C ASN A 277 -14.04 20.03 -14.63
N GLU A 278 -13.70 20.35 -13.39
CA GLU A 278 -14.66 20.74 -12.34
C GLU A 278 -15.81 19.75 -12.10
N GLY A 279 -15.57 18.45 -12.33
CA GLY A 279 -16.53 17.37 -12.10
C GLY A 279 -17.38 17.03 -13.30
N SER A 280 -17.04 17.53 -14.50
CA SER A 280 -17.83 17.35 -15.71
C SER A 280 -17.08 16.63 -16.84
N TYR A 281 -17.78 15.73 -17.53
CA TYR A 281 -17.30 15.06 -18.73
C TYR A 281 -18.42 14.98 -19.75
N ASP A 282 -18.17 15.47 -20.97
CA ASP A 282 -19.14 15.49 -22.09
C ASP A 282 -20.53 16.01 -21.69
N GLY A 283 -20.54 17.13 -20.96
CA GLY A 283 -21.75 17.81 -20.49
C GLY A 283 -22.49 17.10 -19.35
N GLN A 284 -21.99 15.98 -18.82
CA GLN A 284 -22.50 15.33 -17.62
C GLN A 284 -21.65 15.70 -16.42
N SER A 285 -22.28 16.20 -15.35
CA SER A 285 -21.60 16.49 -14.08
C SER A 285 -21.81 15.34 -13.11
N ILE A 286 -20.70 14.82 -12.58
CA ILE A 286 -20.70 13.79 -11.53
C ILE A 286 -20.54 14.38 -10.13
N LEU A 287 -20.05 15.62 -10.01
CA LEU A 287 -19.79 16.29 -8.74
C LEU A 287 -19.74 17.82 -8.98
N SER A 288 -20.14 18.62 -8.00
CA SER A 288 -19.99 20.07 -8.07
C SER A 288 -18.53 20.54 -8.09
N PRO A 289 -18.21 21.66 -8.76
CA PRO A 289 -16.85 22.24 -8.81
C PRO A 289 -16.23 22.48 -7.43
N GLU A 290 -17.04 22.92 -6.48
CA GLU A 290 -16.61 23.15 -5.09
C GLU A 290 -16.11 21.84 -4.46
N LEU A 291 -16.85 20.75 -4.62
CA LEU A 291 -16.48 19.48 -4.01
C LEU A 291 -15.30 18.82 -4.72
N VAL A 292 -15.14 18.98 -6.04
CA VAL A 292 -13.92 18.56 -6.76
C VAL A 292 -12.71 19.30 -6.19
N THR A 293 -12.82 20.62 -6.04
CA THR A 293 -11.76 21.44 -5.43
C THR A 293 -11.42 20.94 -4.02
N ARG A 294 -12.43 20.64 -3.20
CA ARG A 294 -12.21 20.10 -1.84
C ARG A 294 -11.58 18.71 -1.84
N MET A 295 -11.88 17.86 -2.83
CA MET A 295 -11.22 16.56 -2.96
C MET A 295 -9.73 16.69 -3.27
N HIS A 296 -9.36 17.66 -4.10
CA HIS A 296 -7.99 17.93 -4.53
C HIS A 296 -7.16 18.68 -3.49
N GLN A 297 -7.80 19.55 -2.70
CA GLN A 297 -7.13 20.26 -1.61
C GLN A 297 -6.69 19.31 -0.50
N ALA A 298 -5.53 19.57 0.10
CA ALA A 298 -5.12 18.85 1.29
C ALA A 298 -6.05 19.15 2.47
N GLN A 299 -6.87 18.16 2.81
CA GLN A 299 -7.80 18.17 3.95
C GLN A 299 -7.09 17.81 5.26
N TYR A 300 -5.93 17.17 5.16
CA TYR A 300 -5.02 16.95 6.28
C TYR A 300 -3.56 17.15 5.84
N ARG A 301 -2.82 17.90 6.65
CA ARG A 301 -1.35 18.00 6.62
C ARG A 301 -0.86 17.94 8.07
N SER A 302 0.17 17.16 8.35
CA SER A 302 0.80 17.20 9.68
C SER A 302 1.47 18.55 9.94
N HIS A 303 1.92 19.25 8.89
CA HIS A 303 2.41 20.63 8.95
C HIS A 303 2.13 21.34 7.61
N PRO A 304 1.81 22.65 7.57
CA PRO A 304 1.44 23.35 6.33
C PRO A 304 2.48 23.29 5.20
N MET A 305 3.76 23.10 5.52
CA MET A 305 4.84 23.00 4.53
C MET A 305 5.09 21.57 4.03
N LEU A 306 4.45 20.56 4.59
CA LEU A 306 4.59 19.16 4.18
C LEU A 306 3.49 18.76 3.20
N ASP A 307 3.71 17.66 2.49
CA ASP A 307 2.68 16.99 1.69
C ASP A 307 1.49 16.55 2.55
N GLY A 308 0.35 16.37 1.89
CA GLY A 308 -0.93 16.15 2.53
C GLY A 308 -1.77 15.11 1.82
N VAL A 309 -3.01 15.02 2.28
CA VAL A 309 -4.02 14.15 1.70
C VAL A 309 -5.32 14.90 1.57
N GLY A 310 -5.92 14.79 0.39
CA GLY A 310 -7.27 15.23 0.11
C GLY A 310 -8.27 14.11 0.38
N TYR A 311 -9.45 14.20 -0.22
CA TYR A 311 -10.43 13.12 -0.18
C TYR A 311 -10.21 12.18 -1.36
N GLY A 312 -9.66 11.00 -1.12
CA GLY A 312 -9.40 10.02 -2.18
C GLY A 312 -8.09 10.22 -2.94
N PHE A 313 -7.29 11.22 -2.58
CA PHE A 313 -6.05 11.57 -3.27
C PHE A 313 -4.95 11.99 -2.29
N HIS A 314 -3.69 11.73 -2.66
CA HIS A 314 -2.53 12.37 -2.10
C HIS A 314 -2.32 13.74 -2.74
N VAL A 315 -1.76 14.67 -1.98
CA VAL A 315 -1.56 16.06 -2.38
C VAL A 315 -0.15 16.49 -2.03
N ASP A 316 0.72 16.46 -3.02
CA ASP A 316 2.11 16.88 -2.84
C ASP A 316 2.28 18.35 -3.23
N LEU A 317 3.26 19.01 -2.62
CA LEU A 317 3.61 20.40 -2.95
C LEU A 317 4.79 20.44 -3.92
N ALA A 318 4.53 20.94 -5.12
CA ALA A 318 5.58 21.26 -6.09
C ALA A 318 6.50 22.37 -5.57
N ALA A 319 7.65 22.54 -6.22
CA ALA A 319 8.65 23.54 -5.83
C ALA A 319 8.13 24.99 -5.92
N ASP A 320 7.23 25.25 -6.86
CA ASP A 320 6.55 26.54 -7.06
C ASP A 320 5.33 26.74 -6.15
N GLY A 321 5.01 25.74 -5.31
CA GLY A 321 3.89 25.76 -4.38
C GLY A 321 2.57 25.25 -4.95
N GLN A 322 2.52 24.80 -6.21
CA GLN A 322 1.33 24.19 -6.77
C GLN A 322 1.08 22.80 -6.18
N GLU A 323 -0.19 22.44 -6.04
CA GLU A 323 -0.60 21.12 -5.56
C GLU A 323 -0.64 20.11 -6.73
N ILE A 324 0.06 18.99 -6.54
CA ILE A 324 0.01 17.84 -7.44
C ILE A 324 -0.89 16.79 -6.78
N VAL A 325 -1.93 16.38 -7.47
CA VAL A 325 -2.95 15.45 -6.97
C VAL A 325 -2.70 14.09 -7.55
N TRP A 326 -2.55 13.05 -6.73
CA TRP A 326 -2.23 11.72 -7.25
C TRP A 326 -2.72 10.59 -6.35
N HIS A 327 -2.77 9.38 -6.90
CA HIS A 327 -3.03 8.17 -6.14
C HIS A 327 -2.42 6.97 -6.85
N THR A 328 -1.96 5.98 -6.08
CA THR A 328 -1.40 4.71 -6.60
C THR A 328 -2.29 3.53 -6.25
N GLY A 329 -2.12 2.42 -6.96
CA GLY A 329 -2.79 1.19 -6.63
C GLY A 329 -1.89 0.00 -6.82
N GLU A 330 -2.02 -0.97 -5.92
CA GLU A 330 -1.38 -2.27 -6.07
C GLU A 330 -2.36 -3.35 -5.66
N VAL A 331 -2.54 -4.36 -6.52
CA VAL A 331 -3.26 -5.58 -6.18
C VAL A 331 -2.87 -6.69 -7.14
N GLU A 332 -2.59 -7.89 -6.62
CA GLU A 332 -2.27 -9.07 -7.44
C GLU A 332 -1.12 -8.83 -8.43
N GLY A 333 -0.20 -7.90 -8.17
CA GLY A 333 0.88 -7.52 -9.10
C GLY A 333 0.45 -6.64 -10.27
N PHE A 334 -0.79 -6.13 -10.28
CA PHE A 334 -1.11 -4.92 -11.03
C PHE A 334 -0.70 -3.71 -10.19
N ILE A 335 0.10 -2.81 -10.77
CA ILE A 335 0.52 -1.57 -10.14
C ILE A 335 0.02 -0.43 -11.00
N SER A 336 -0.66 0.55 -10.42
CA SER A 336 -1.20 1.72 -11.11
C SER A 336 -0.75 3.02 -10.46
N LYS A 337 -0.65 4.08 -11.26
CA LYS A 337 -0.42 5.45 -10.80
C LYS A 337 -1.27 6.40 -11.63
N LEU A 338 -2.01 7.26 -10.94
CA LEU A 338 -2.71 8.41 -11.51
C LEU A 338 -2.09 9.68 -10.95
N VAL A 339 -1.75 10.63 -11.81
CA VAL A 339 -1.29 11.98 -11.43
C VAL A 339 -2.09 13.01 -12.20
N LEU A 340 -2.57 14.03 -11.51
CA LEU A 340 -3.31 15.17 -12.03
C LEU A 340 -2.57 16.45 -11.64
N TYR A 341 -2.46 17.36 -12.59
CA TYR A 341 -1.98 18.73 -12.42
C TYR A 341 -3.14 19.68 -12.73
N PRO A 342 -4.03 19.98 -11.76
CA PRO A 342 -5.24 20.75 -12.01
C PRO A 342 -4.99 22.13 -12.63
N ALA A 343 -3.94 22.82 -12.18
CA ALA A 343 -3.54 24.13 -12.69
C ALA A 343 -3.09 24.10 -14.16
N ALA A 344 -2.51 22.98 -14.61
CA ALA A 344 -2.06 22.78 -15.99
C ALA A 344 -3.06 21.98 -16.84
N GLN A 345 -4.19 21.56 -16.26
CA GLN A 345 -5.18 20.70 -16.93
C GLN A 345 -4.58 19.41 -17.52
N LEU A 346 -3.54 18.87 -16.90
CA LEU A 346 -2.83 17.68 -17.36
C LEU A 346 -3.14 16.48 -16.44
N GLY A 347 -3.42 15.32 -17.03
CA GLY A 347 -3.57 14.06 -16.31
C GLY A 347 -2.75 12.96 -16.95
N VAL A 348 -2.09 12.14 -16.13
CA VAL A 348 -1.28 11.00 -16.59
C VAL A 348 -1.66 9.76 -15.79
N PHE A 349 -1.94 8.67 -16.50
CA PHE A 349 -2.21 7.36 -15.90
C PHE A 349 -1.26 6.32 -16.47
N VAL A 350 -0.61 5.56 -15.58
CA VAL A 350 0.30 4.48 -15.96
C VAL A 350 -0.05 3.24 -15.13
N LEU A 351 -0.04 2.08 -15.78
CA LEU A 351 -0.26 0.81 -15.10
C LEU A 351 0.61 -0.30 -15.69
N THR A 352 1.17 -1.15 -14.83
CA THR A 352 1.92 -2.36 -15.19
C THR A 352 1.29 -3.61 -14.59
N ASN A 353 1.47 -4.76 -15.24
CA ASN A 353 1.05 -6.07 -14.73
C ASN A 353 2.23 -6.91 -14.21
N SER A 354 3.17 -6.26 -13.50
CA SER A 354 4.32 -6.89 -12.85
C SER A 354 4.32 -6.64 -11.34
N GLY A 355 4.35 -7.72 -10.56
CA GLY A 355 4.37 -7.67 -9.09
C GLY A 355 5.70 -7.25 -8.48
N ASP A 356 6.78 -7.23 -9.27
CA ASP A 356 8.14 -6.95 -8.78
C ASP A 356 8.69 -5.60 -9.26
N ALA A 357 8.05 -4.97 -10.25
CA ALA A 357 8.50 -3.72 -10.83
C ALA A 357 7.37 -2.90 -11.48
N GLY A 358 7.17 -1.66 -11.02
CA GLY A 358 6.23 -0.75 -11.67
C GLY A 358 6.37 0.71 -11.22
N THR A 359 6.59 0.95 -9.93
CA THR A 359 6.66 2.31 -9.36
C THR A 359 7.72 3.18 -10.05
N LYS A 360 8.94 2.66 -10.25
CA LYS A 360 10.02 3.38 -10.93
C LYS A 360 9.67 3.77 -12.37
N LEU A 361 9.06 2.86 -13.14
CA LEU A 361 8.62 3.15 -14.50
C LEU A 361 7.56 4.25 -14.51
N HIS A 362 6.59 4.18 -13.57
CA HIS A 362 5.52 5.17 -13.50
C HIS A 362 6.06 6.58 -13.25
N ASP A 363 7.06 6.72 -12.36
CA ASP A 363 7.67 8.02 -12.08
C ASP A 363 8.37 8.60 -13.32
N GLN A 364 9.14 7.77 -14.04
CA GLN A 364 9.83 8.19 -15.26
C GLN A 364 8.86 8.59 -16.38
N VAL A 365 7.76 7.84 -16.54
CA VAL A 365 6.72 8.16 -17.54
C VAL A 365 6.02 9.46 -17.17
N VAL A 366 5.61 9.62 -15.91
CA VAL A 366 4.96 10.86 -15.44
C VAL A 366 5.88 12.06 -15.66
N GLU A 367 7.16 11.96 -15.28
CA GLU A 367 8.14 13.03 -15.48
C GLU A 367 8.29 13.39 -16.96
N LEU A 368 8.47 12.38 -17.83
CA LEU A 368 8.62 12.58 -19.28
C LEU A 368 7.39 13.24 -19.91
N VAL A 369 6.20 12.70 -19.66
CA VAL A 369 4.94 13.23 -20.20
C VAL A 369 4.70 14.64 -19.69
N THR A 370 4.97 14.89 -18.40
CA THR A 370 4.79 16.22 -17.80
C THR A 370 5.74 17.23 -18.42
N ALA A 371 7.04 16.92 -18.52
CA ALA A 371 8.03 17.82 -19.10
C ALA A 371 7.65 18.23 -20.53
N GLN A 372 7.31 17.26 -21.39
CA GLN A 372 6.98 17.55 -22.79
C GLN A 372 5.64 18.27 -22.96
N SER A 373 4.64 17.96 -22.14
CA SER A 373 3.32 18.59 -22.23
C SER A 373 3.35 20.04 -21.71
N LEU A 374 4.13 20.31 -20.66
CA LEU A 374 4.22 21.65 -20.08
C LEU A 374 5.17 22.58 -20.86
N GLU A 375 6.29 22.10 -21.40
CA GLU A 375 7.17 22.89 -22.28
C GLU A 375 6.43 23.38 -23.55
N GLN A 376 5.47 22.60 -24.03
CA GLN A 376 4.62 22.97 -25.18
C GLN A 376 3.60 24.07 -24.83
N SER A 377 3.20 24.20 -23.56
CA SER A 377 2.29 25.25 -23.09
C SER A 377 2.99 26.62 -22.90
N GLU A 378 4.30 26.63 -22.65
CA GLU A 378 5.10 27.85 -22.40
C GLU A 378 5.48 28.64 -23.67
N HIS A 379 5.08 28.20 -24.87
CA HIS A 379 5.15 29.06 -26.08
C HIS A 379 4.12 30.22 -26.08
N SER A 380 3.42 30.45 -24.98
CA SER A 380 2.72 31.70 -24.69
C SER A 380 3.01 32.19 -23.27
N GLN A 381 3.94 33.15 -23.21
CA GLN A 381 4.16 34.15 -22.15
C GLN A 381 5.16 33.86 -21.00
N ILE A 382 6.39 34.34 -21.26
CA ILE A 382 7.29 35.10 -20.37
C ILE A 382 7.97 34.36 -19.21
N ALA A 383 9.27 34.13 -19.46
CA ALA A 383 10.40 34.13 -18.54
C ALA A 383 10.17 34.76 -17.14
N GLY A 384 10.37 33.95 -16.10
CA GLY A 384 10.34 34.46 -14.73
C GLY A 384 10.76 33.48 -13.63
N ALA A 385 11.58 32.47 -13.89
CA ALA A 385 12.14 31.66 -12.80
C ALA A 385 13.29 32.42 -12.13
N GLY A 386 12.98 33.12 -11.05
CA GLY A 386 13.95 33.72 -10.16
C GLY A 386 14.88 32.65 -9.58
N GLN A 387 16.14 32.67 -10.00
CA GLN A 387 17.21 31.98 -9.28
C GLN A 387 17.28 32.55 -7.86
N ILE A 388 16.84 31.77 -6.88
CA ILE A 388 17.19 32.05 -5.48
C ILE A 388 18.69 31.83 -5.36
N SER A 389 19.41 32.94 -5.22
CA SER A 389 20.84 32.96 -4.93
C SER A 389 21.11 32.15 -3.66
N THR A 390 21.70 30.97 -3.83
CA THR A 390 22.26 30.18 -2.73
C THR A 390 23.56 30.83 -2.29
N GLN A 391 23.48 31.78 -1.36
CA GLN A 391 24.66 32.17 -0.61
C GLN A 391 25.14 30.95 0.19
N HIS A 392 26.33 30.45 -0.18
CA HIS A 392 27.11 29.50 0.60
C HIS A 392 27.53 30.15 1.93
N LEU A 393 26.66 30.06 2.93
CA LEU A 393 27.04 30.32 4.32
C LEU A 393 27.55 29.01 4.89
N VAL A 394 28.86 28.93 5.15
CA VAL A 394 29.46 27.88 5.96
C VAL A 394 28.91 28.03 7.38
N PRO A 395 28.13 27.07 7.91
CA PRO A 395 27.52 27.22 9.23
C PRO A 395 28.56 27.02 10.34
N THR A 396 28.39 27.77 11.42
CA THR A 396 29.27 27.76 12.60
C THR A 396 29.04 26.49 13.44
N ILE A 397 30.07 26.01 14.17
CA ILE A 397 30.00 24.82 15.07
C ILE A 397 28.78 24.84 16.02
N GLN A 398 28.31 26.02 16.39
CA GLN A 398 27.15 26.21 17.27
C GLN A 398 25.83 25.72 16.65
N GLN A 399 25.69 25.77 15.32
CA GLN A 399 24.51 25.27 14.60
C GLN A 399 24.52 23.75 14.51
N ALA A 400 25.68 23.12 14.29
CA ALA A 400 25.83 21.66 14.33
C ALA A 400 25.45 21.06 15.70
N ASN A 401 25.80 21.74 16.80
CA ASN A 401 25.38 21.33 18.15
C ASN A 401 23.86 21.43 18.37
N LYS A 402 23.16 22.38 17.72
CA LYS A 402 21.69 22.47 17.75
C LYS A 402 21.06 21.29 17.00
N LEU A 403 21.68 20.82 15.91
CA LEU A 403 21.13 19.73 15.09
C LEU A 403 21.32 18.33 15.71
N GLN A 404 22.28 18.17 16.62
CA GLN A 404 22.50 16.90 17.35
C GLN A 404 21.24 16.41 18.07
N GLN A 405 20.35 17.31 18.48
CA GLN A 405 19.09 16.94 19.13
C GLN A 405 18.18 16.08 18.25
N TYR A 406 18.33 16.13 16.91
CA TYR A 406 17.55 15.36 15.94
C TYR A 406 18.16 14.00 15.59
N GLU A 407 19.39 13.71 16.03
CA GLU A 407 20.07 12.45 15.74
C GLU A 407 19.35 11.24 16.32
N GLY A 408 19.32 10.16 15.54
CA GLY A 408 18.73 8.91 15.98
C GLY A 408 18.24 8.04 14.84
N THR A 409 17.56 6.96 15.22
CA THR A 409 16.84 6.11 14.28
C THR A 409 15.35 6.36 14.48
N TYR A 410 14.67 6.77 13.42
CA TYR A 410 13.23 6.96 13.38
C TYR A 410 12.63 5.78 12.64
N ALA A 411 11.67 5.11 13.27
CA ALA A 411 11.03 3.96 12.66
C ALA A 411 9.54 4.25 12.49
N TYR A 412 9.01 3.81 11.35
CA TYR A 412 7.58 3.67 11.22
C TYR A 412 7.08 2.64 12.23
N LEU A 413 6.22 3.08 13.14
CA LEU A 413 5.56 2.18 14.06
C LEU A 413 4.24 1.76 13.42
N LEU A 414 4.28 0.64 12.71
CA LEU A 414 3.07 -0.07 12.33
C LEU A 414 2.19 -0.24 13.56
N ALA A 415 0.97 0.26 13.43
CA ALA A 415 0.11 0.53 14.55
C ALA A 415 -0.80 -0.59 15.07
N PRO A 416 -0.81 -1.85 14.56
CA PRO A 416 -1.65 -2.87 15.15
C PRO A 416 -1.25 -3.10 16.61
N LYS A 417 -2.19 -2.87 17.53
CA LYS A 417 -1.98 -3.13 18.97
C LYS A 417 -2.37 -4.56 19.35
N GLN A 418 -3.28 -5.18 18.59
CA GLN A 418 -3.86 -6.48 18.85
C GLN A 418 -3.71 -7.45 17.69
N GLY A 419 -3.85 -8.75 18.00
CA GLY A 419 -3.80 -9.83 17.03
C GLY A 419 -2.42 -10.02 16.36
N TRP A 420 -2.40 -10.87 15.33
CA TRP A 420 -1.22 -11.19 14.52
C TRP A 420 -0.58 -9.96 13.91
N GLY A 421 -1.42 -8.96 13.62
CA GLY A 421 -1.22 -7.55 13.95
C GLY A 421 0.21 -7.11 14.21
N ARG A 422 0.45 -7.25 15.51
CA ARG A 422 1.56 -6.67 16.23
C ARG A 422 2.90 -7.25 15.80
N SER A 423 2.90 -8.46 15.23
CA SER A 423 4.11 -9.13 14.79
C SER A 423 4.69 -8.57 13.49
N ILE A 424 3.90 -7.85 12.67
CA ILE A 424 4.41 -7.25 11.42
C ILE A 424 5.63 -6.37 11.69
N ARG A 425 5.66 -5.68 12.83
CA ARG A 425 6.79 -4.82 13.22
C ARG A 425 8.15 -5.54 13.25
N LEU A 426 8.17 -6.86 13.47
CA LEU A 426 9.42 -7.63 13.42
C LEU A 426 9.95 -7.79 11.98
N PHE A 427 9.05 -7.74 10.99
CA PHE A 427 9.34 -8.10 9.60
C PHE A 427 9.41 -6.90 8.67
N THR A 428 9.09 -5.68 9.13
CA THR A 428 9.34 -4.45 8.37
C THR A 428 10.78 -3.96 8.53
N LEU A 429 11.70 -4.72 7.94
CA LEU A 429 13.04 -4.24 7.69
C LEU A 429 12.99 -3.12 6.64
N GLY A 430 13.81 -2.09 6.80
CA GLY A 430 13.91 -0.99 5.82
C GLY A 430 12.89 0.14 5.97
N THR A 431 11.98 0.09 6.95
CA THR A 431 11.03 1.19 7.24
C THR A 431 11.52 2.15 8.33
N SER A 432 12.85 2.30 8.44
CA SER A 432 13.49 3.16 9.41
C SER A 432 14.53 4.05 8.77
N TYR A 433 14.62 5.28 9.24
CA TYR A 433 15.54 6.29 8.75
C TYR A 433 16.55 6.63 9.84
N LYS A 434 17.82 6.65 9.47
CA LYS A 434 18.91 7.06 10.35
C LYS A 434 19.25 8.51 10.07
N VAL A 435 19.05 9.36 11.08
CA VAL A 435 19.34 10.80 11.01
C VAL A 435 20.67 11.06 11.71
N LYS A 436 21.57 11.77 11.03
CA LYS A 436 22.84 12.26 11.56
C LYS A 436 22.94 13.76 11.32
N ALA A 437 23.43 14.51 12.31
CA ALA A 437 23.77 15.91 12.11
C ALA A 437 25.06 16.01 11.30
N THR A 438 25.08 16.92 10.34
CA THR A 438 26.28 17.30 9.60
C THR A 438 26.50 18.80 9.77
N ASN A 439 27.60 19.31 9.22
CA ASN A 439 27.80 20.76 9.20
C ASN A 439 26.71 21.42 8.33
N ASP A 440 26.35 20.82 7.20
CA ASP A 440 25.46 21.43 6.20
C ASP A 440 23.96 21.08 6.38
N GLY A 441 23.59 20.49 7.51
CA GLY A 441 22.21 20.13 7.85
C GLY A 441 22.08 18.74 8.47
N LEU A 442 21.14 17.94 7.95
CA LEU A 442 20.90 16.56 8.37
C LEU A 442 21.19 15.61 7.22
N GLN A 443 21.95 14.56 7.50
CA GLN A 443 22.09 13.42 6.60
C GLN A 443 21.13 12.32 7.05
N ILE A 444 20.25 11.90 6.14
CA ILE A 444 19.24 10.88 6.42
C ILE A 444 19.45 9.69 5.49
N SER A 445 19.64 8.51 6.07
CA SER A 445 19.80 7.25 5.35
C SER A 445 18.56 6.36 5.53
N GLY A 446 17.99 5.86 4.44
CA GLY A 446 16.79 5.02 4.46
C GLY A 446 16.28 4.71 3.04
N ASN A 447 15.08 4.13 2.94
CA ASN A 447 14.41 3.89 1.65
C ASN A 447 13.52 5.07 1.32
N PHE A 448 13.90 5.89 0.35
CA PHE A 448 13.07 7.00 -0.10
C PHE A 448 12.23 6.55 -1.31
N PRO A 449 10.95 6.93 -1.40
CA PRO A 449 10.04 6.48 -2.47
C PRO A 449 10.55 6.81 -3.88
N HIS A 450 11.15 7.99 -4.03
CA HIS A 450 11.65 8.53 -5.29
C HIS A 450 13.07 8.07 -5.66
N LEU A 451 13.71 7.23 -4.84
CA LEU A 451 15.10 6.81 -5.03
C LEU A 451 15.25 5.29 -5.01
N ALA A 452 16.39 4.82 -5.52
CA ALA A 452 16.78 3.42 -5.34
C ALA A 452 16.87 3.05 -3.85
N SER A 453 16.69 1.76 -3.55
CA SER A 453 16.66 1.28 -2.16
C SER A 453 17.93 1.66 -1.38
N HIS A 454 17.75 2.06 -0.12
CA HIS A 454 18.78 2.48 0.82
C HIS A 454 19.65 3.66 0.35
N ALA A 455 19.02 4.78 0.03
CA ALA A 455 19.70 6.03 -0.28
C ALA A 455 20.13 6.80 0.98
N THR A 456 21.12 7.67 0.81
CA THR A 456 21.52 8.67 1.82
C THR A 456 21.36 10.05 1.23
N VAL A 457 20.51 10.85 1.84
CA VAL A 457 20.05 12.14 1.32
C VAL A 457 20.41 13.26 2.31
N GLN A 458 20.80 14.41 1.77
CA GLN A 458 21.10 15.60 2.57
C GLN A 458 19.87 16.50 2.66
N PHE A 459 19.57 16.95 3.87
CA PHE A 459 18.45 17.81 4.21
C PHE A 459 18.96 19.11 4.83
N ARG A 460 18.46 20.25 4.37
CA ARG A 460 18.79 21.58 4.88
C ARG A 460 17.59 22.18 5.61
N GLU A 461 17.84 22.83 6.74
CA GLU A 461 16.80 23.55 7.49
C GLU A 461 16.30 24.74 6.65
N ILE A 462 14.99 24.82 6.43
CA ILE A 462 14.31 25.89 5.68
C ILE A 462 13.35 26.72 6.55
N ALA A 463 12.90 26.16 7.66
CA ALA A 463 12.16 26.83 8.73
C ALA A 463 12.44 26.10 10.06
N ASP A 464 12.01 26.66 11.19
CA ASP A 464 12.26 26.03 12.49
C ASP A 464 11.73 24.58 12.51
N GLN A 465 12.65 23.63 12.74
CA GLN A 465 12.37 22.18 12.76
C GLN A 465 11.89 21.58 11.42
N ILE A 466 11.89 22.36 10.34
CA ILE A 466 11.52 21.93 8.98
C ILE A 466 12.76 21.87 8.10
N PHE A 467 12.97 20.73 7.46
CA PHE A 467 14.10 20.50 6.57
C PHE A 467 13.62 20.07 5.19
N GLN A 468 14.34 20.49 4.15
CA GLN A 468 14.10 20.10 2.76
C GLN A 468 15.31 19.39 2.19
N GLU A 469 15.06 18.36 1.39
CA GLU A 469 16.06 17.67 0.60
C GLU A 469 16.82 18.65 -0.32
N GLN A 470 18.15 18.60 -0.34
CA GLN A 470 18.97 19.57 -1.07
C GLN A 470 18.79 19.51 -2.60
N ASN A 471 18.45 18.34 -3.15
CA ASN A 471 18.25 18.10 -4.59
C ASN A 471 16.85 17.55 -4.90
N GLY A 472 15.87 17.83 -4.05
CA GLY A 472 14.53 17.28 -4.16
C GLY A 472 13.49 18.16 -3.49
N THR A 473 12.23 17.75 -3.61
CA THR A 473 11.08 18.46 -3.04
C THR A 473 10.68 17.91 -1.67
N GLN A 474 11.23 16.76 -1.26
CA GLN A 474 10.87 16.11 0.00
C GLN A 474 11.18 17.03 1.18
N ARG A 475 10.16 17.28 2.00
CA ARG A 475 10.28 18.01 3.25
C ARG A 475 10.02 17.08 4.43
N ILE A 476 10.65 17.40 5.56
CA ILE A 476 10.48 16.71 6.83
C ILE A 476 10.31 17.73 7.95
N TRP A 477 9.58 17.31 8.97
CA TRP A 477 9.28 18.09 10.16
C TRP A 477 9.60 17.25 11.40
N PHE A 478 10.41 17.82 12.30
CA PHE A 478 10.60 17.27 13.63
C PHE A 478 9.69 17.99 14.62
N HIS A 479 9.08 17.24 15.53
CA HIS A 479 8.30 17.81 16.63
C HIS A 479 8.28 16.87 17.83
N GLU A 480 7.68 17.32 18.92
CA GLU A 480 7.41 16.47 20.09
C GLU A 480 5.96 16.02 20.12
N GLU A 481 5.77 14.73 20.41
CA GLU A 481 4.45 14.14 20.64
C GLU A 481 4.57 13.16 21.82
N ASP A 482 3.70 13.29 22.84
CA ASP A 482 3.75 12.48 24.07
C ASP A 482 5.15 12.42 24.74
N GLY A 483 5.90 13.53 24.69
CA GLY A 483 7.26 13.62 25.25
C GLY A 483 8.32 12.86 24.46
N ARG A 484 8.04 12.50 23.20
CA ARG A 484 8.98 11.85 22.29
C ARG A 484 9.23 12.72 21.06
N THR A 485 10.49 12.77 20.62
CA THR A 485 10.84 13.34 19.33
C THR A 485 10.31 12.45 18.20
N VAL A 486 9.54 13.05 17.31
CA VAL A 486 8.98 12.40 16.13
C VAL A 486 9.41 13.13 14.86
N MET A 487 9.44 12.40 13.76
CA MET A 487 9.79 12.90 12.43
C MET A 487 8.64 12.59 11.49
N THR A 488 8.14 13.58 10.76
CA THR A 488 7.05 13.41 9.77
C THR A 488 7.45 14.00 8.43
N GLY A 489 7.07 13.35 7.32
CA GLY A 489 7.17 13.95 6.00
C GLY A 489 7.43 12.96 4.88
N ILE A 490 8.33 12.00 5.10
CA ILE A 490 8.61 10.96 4.09
C ILE A 490 7.37 10.05 4.01
N ASP A 491 6.79 9.93 2.83
CA ASP A 491 5.48 9.30 2.58
C ASP A 491 4.33 9.86 3.43
N LYS A 492 4.45 11.09 3.94
CA LYS A 492 3.48 11.71 4.86
C LYS A 492 3.33 10.95 6.20
N VAL A 493 4.22 9.98 6.46
CA VAL A 493 4.17 9.12 7.65
C VAL A 493 4.87 9.79 8.84
N THR A 494 4.24 9.69 10.01
CA THR A 494 4.85 10.07 11.29
C THR A 494 5.61 8.89 11.89
N MET A 495 6.87 9.13 12.22
CA MET A 495 7.82 8.13 12.72
C MET A 495 8.36 8.53 14.08
N GLU A 496 8.54 7.54 14.96
CA GLU A 496 9.04 7.79 16.31
C GLU A 496 10.53 7.46 16.40
N ARG A 497 11.28 8.26 17.17
CA ARG A 497 12.65 7.90 17.53
C ARG A 497 12.65 6.63 18.38
N VAL A 498 13.31 5.59 17.88
CA VAL A 498 13.40 4.29 18.56
C VAL A 498 14.79 4.05 19.13
N SER A 499 14.81 3.44 20.32
CA SER A 499 16.05 2.90 20.91
C SER A 499 16.51 1.66 20.14
N TRP A 500 17.80 1.31 20.24
CA TRP A 500 18.38 0.17 19.53
C TRP A 500 17.60 -1.16 19.75
N TRP A 501 17.11 -1.42 20.96
CA TRP A 501 16.35 -2.63 21.30
C TRP A 501 14.92 -2.67 20.74
N GLN A 502 14.42 -1.55 20.21
CA GLN A 502 13.10 -1.40 19.60
C GLN A 502 13.14 -1.38 18.06
N GLN A 503 14.33 -1.43 17.47
CA GLN A 503 14.52 -1.46 16.03
C GLN A 503 14.13 -2.83 15.46
N SER A 504 13.50 -2.85 14.28
CA SER A 504 13.03 -4.08 13.63
C SER A 504 14.14 -5.11 13.46
N PHE A 505 15.36 -4.68 13.10
CA PHE A 505 16.51 -5.56 12.99
C PHE A 505 16.85 -6.28 14.31
N THR A 506 16.84 -5.56 15.44
CA THR A 506 17.12 -6.17 16.74
C THR A 506 16.00 -7.11 17.17
N LEU A 507 14.73 -6.75 16.92
CA LEU A 507 13.59 -7.62 17.21
C LEU A 507 13.65 -8.91 16.37
N LEU A 508 13.97 -8.79 15.08
CA LEU A 508 14.15 -9.93 14.20
C LEU A 508 15.37 -10.77 14.61
N PHE A 509 16.45 -10.15 15.06
CA PHE A 509 17.61 -10.86 15.58
C PHE A 509 17.27 -11.66 16.84
N ILE A 510 16.46 -11.12 17.76
CA ILE A 510 16.00 -11.84 18.94
C ILE A 510 15.12 -13.05 18.52
N TYR A 511 14.22 -12.83 17.55
CA TYR A 511 13.38 -13.88 16.99
C TYR A 511 14.21 -15.00 16.31
N ALA A 512 15.00 -14.65 15.30
CA ALA A 512 15.82 -15.59 14.54
C ALA A 512 16.95 -16.23 15.38
N GLY A 513 17.54 -15.47 16.29
CA GLY A 513 18.55 -15.96 17.23
C GLY A 513 17.98 -16.98 18.20
N GLY A 514 16.77 -16.73 18.74
CA GLY A 514 16.05 -17.69 19.57
C GLY A 514 15.69 -18.97 18.80
N ALA A 515 15.26 -18.84 17.55
CA ALA A 515 15.03 -19.97 16.66
C ALA A 515 16.29 -20.82 16.43
N LEU A 516 17.39 -20.17 16.02
CA LEU A 516 18.66 -20.83 15.73
C LEU A 516 19.22 -21.52 16.98
N PHE A 517 19.09 -20.87 18.14
CA PHE A 517 19.48 -21.46 19.43
C PHE A 517 18.78 -22.80 19.66
N TRP A 518 17.46 -22.87 19.49
CA TRP A 518 16.71 -24.10 19.71
C TRP A 518 17.02 -25.20 18.69
N LEU A 519 17.28 -24.83 17.44
CA LEU A 519 17.76 -25.76 16.41
C LEU A 519 19.13 -26.34 16.79
N ILE A 520 20.07 -25.51 17.22
CA ILE A 520 21.41 -25.95 17.67
C ILE A 520 21.30 -26.88 18.88
N VAL A 521 20.46 -26.55 19.87
CA VAL A 521 20.24 -27.43 21.03
C VAL A 521 19.67 -28.79 20.61
N LEU A 522 18.75 -28.82 19.63
CA LEU A 522 18.22 -30.06 19.08
C LEU A 522 19.31 -30.89 18.36
N LEU A 523 20.13 -30.25 17.53
CA LEU A 523 21.23 -30.91 16.82
C LEU A 523 22.28 -31.48 17.78
N ILE A 524 22.69 -30.71 18.80
CA ILE A 524 23.58 -31.17 19.86
C ILE A 524 22.97 -32.38 20.57
N TRP A 525 21.67 -32.35 20.85
CA TRP A 525 20.98 -33.47 21.48
C TRP A 525 21.02 -34.73 20.60
N LEU A 526 20.73 -34.60 19.31
CA LEU A 526 20.76 -35.70 18.33
C LEU A 526 22.16 -36.29 18.17
N ILE A 527 23.19 -35.45 18.05
CA ILE A 527 24.59 -35.90 17.98
C ILE A 527 24.97 -36.66 19.25
N ARG A 528 24.62 -36.14 20.44
CA ARG A 528 24.87 -36.83 21.71
C ARG A 528 24.14 -38.16 21.80
N TYR A 529 22.92 -38.24 21.26
CA TYR A 529 22.16 -39.47 21.18
C TYR A 529 22.87 -40.50 20.28
N SER A 530 23.27 -40.11 19.08
CA SER A 530 23.97 -40.97 18.11
C SER A 530 25.34 -41.45 18.62
N VAL A 531 26.18 -40.53 19.12
CA VAL A 531 27.49 -40.87 19.70
C VAL A 531 27.34 -41.83 20.87
N ARG A 532 26.30 -41.65 21.69
CA ARG A 532 26.01 -42.58 22.78
C ARG A 532 25.55 -43.94 22.27
N GLY A 533 24.65 -43.99 21.29
CA GLY A 533 24.22 -45.23 20.65
C GLY A 533 25.42 -46.02 20.15
N TRP A 534 26.33 -45.33 19.44
CA TRP A 534 27.58 -45.90 18.95
C TRP A 534 28.51 -46.37 20.07
N ARG A 535 28.75 -45.56 21.12
CA ARG A 535 29.56 -45.98 22.27
C ARG A 535 28.99 -47.17 23.03
N VAL A 536 27.66 -47.31 23.09
CA VAL A 536 27.03 -48.50 23.72
C VAL A 536 27.33 -49.75 22.91
N ILE A 537 27.25 -49.66 21.57
CA ILE A 537 27.62 -50.75 20.66
C ILE A 537 29.09 -51.12 20.85
N VAL A 538 29.98 -50.12 20.95
CA VAL A 538 31.44 -50.33 21.02
C VAL A 538 31.94 -50.76 22.41
N SER A 539 31.39 -50.23 23.52
CA SER A 539 32.03 -50.32 24.85
C SER A 539 31.21 -50.99 25.97
N LYS A 540 29.95 -51.38 25.72
CA LYS A 540 29.01 -52.01 26.71
C LYS A 540 28.89 -51.31 28.09
N LYS A 541 29.36 -50.06 28.27
CA LYS A 541 29.33 -49.34 29.56
C LYS A 541 27.98 -48.65 29.85
N ALA A 542 27.69 -48.47 31.15
CA ALA A 542 26.42 -47.97 31.66
C ALA A 542 26.04 -46.55 31.18
N ARG A 543 24.73 -46.35 31.06
CA ARG A 543 24.03 -45.19 30.46
C ARG A 543 23.84 -44.02 31.44
N GLY A 544 24.36 -42.83 31.13
CA GLY A 544 23.87 -41.57 31.76
C GLY A 544 22.55 -41.10 31.12
N SER A 545 21.56 -40.60 31.87
CA SER A 545 20.28 -40.15 31.28
C SER A 545 20.46 -38.85 30.48
N ILE A 546 19.99 -38.81 29.23
CA ILE A 546 19.89 -37.57 28.45
C ILE A 546 18.53 -36.94 28.75
N SER A 547 18.46 -35.62 28.93
CA SER A 547 17.20 -34.95 29.25
C SER A 547 16.23 -35.01 28.09
N ARG A 548 15.14 -35.78 28.26
CA ARG A 548 14.02 -35.84 27.30
C ARG A 548 13.23 -34.53 27.26
N SER A 549 13.12 -33.82 28.39
CA SER A 549 12.44 -32.51 28.42
C SER A 549 13.14 -31.47 27.54
N ILE A 550 14.47 -31.44 27.51
CA ILE A 550 15.24 -30.52 26.65
C ILE A 550 14.98 -30.85 25.19
N MET A 551 15.06 -32.12 24.80
CA MET A 551 14.73 -32.57 23.44
C MET A 551 13.34 -32.10 23.00
N LEU A 552 12.33 -32.34 23.83
CA LEU A 552 10.94 -32.00 23.49
C LEU A 552 10.78 -30.48 23.34
N MET A 553 11.34 -29.68 24.26
CA MET A 553 11.32 -28.22 24.12
C MET A 553 11.99 -27.76 22.82
N SER A 554 13.20 -28.25 22.52
CA SER A 554 13.92 -27.88 21.31
C SER A 554 13.18 -28.29 20.04
N MET A 555 12.59 -29.50 20.01
CA MET A 555 11.77 -29.97 18.91
C MET A 555 10.53 -29.09 18.70
N LEU A 556 9.79 -28.77 19.76
CA LEU A 556 8.59 -27.92 19.69
C LEU A 556 8.90 -26.55 19.10
N PHE A 557 9.95 -25.87 19.58
CA PHE A 557 10.37 -24.59 19.01
C PHE A 557 10.87 -24.70 17.58
N THR A 558 11.62 -25.75 17.25
CA THR A 558 12.15 -25.94 15.89
C THR A 558 11.01 -26.13 14.89
N VAL A 559 10.05 -27.01 15.21
CA VAL A 559 8.85 -27.24 14.39
C VAL A 559 8.03 -25.97 14.26
N TYR A 560 7.80 -25.25 15.37
CA TYR A 560 7.11 -23.97 15.36
C TYR A 560 7.77 -22.98 14.38
N VAL A 561 9.08 -22.74 14.49
CA VAL A 561 9.76 -21.75 13.64
C VAL A 561 9.73 -22.15 12.16
N VAL A 562 9.99 -23.42 11.85
CA VAL A 562 9.97 -23.89 10.45
C VAL A 562 8.59 -23.66 9.84
N LEU A 563 7.52 -24.03 10.54
CA LEU A 563 6.17 -23.81 10.05
C LEU A 563 5.77 -22.33 10.03
N GLN A 564 6.25 -21.54 10.99
CA GLN A 564 6.05 -20.09 11.03
C GLN A 564 6.69 -19.40 9.83
N LEU A 565 7.88 -19.83 9.38
CA LEU A 565 8.54 -19.26 8.20
C LEU A 565 7.85 -19.68 6.90
N LEU A 566 7.35 -20.91 6.82
CA LEU A 566 6.69 -21.42 5.61
C LEU A 566 5.29 -20.81 5.40
N ILE A 567 4.55 -20.55 6.47
CA ILE A 567 3.13 -20.16 6.42
C ILE A 567 2.95 -18.68 6.84
N GLY A 568 3.72 -18.23 7.83
CA GLY A 568 3.31 -17.16 8.74
C GLY A 568 3.06 -15.79 8.14
N ILE A 569 3.88 -15.30 7.21
CA ILE A 569 3.62 -13.96 6.63
C ILE A 569 2.66 -14.07 5.44
N LYS A 570 2.80 -15.13 4.64
CA LYS A 570 2.03 -15.34 3.40
C LYS A 570 0.52 -15.43 3.63
N GLU A 571 0.10 -16.02 4.74
CA GLU A 571 -1.33 -16.23 5.03
C GLU A 571 -1.99 -15.04 5.74
N MET A 572 -1.28 -13.96 6.04
CA MET A 572 -1.83 -12.86 6.83
C MET A 572 -3.07 -12.22 6.19
N SER A 573 -3.01 -11.98 4.88
CA SER A 573 -4.11 -11.40 4.10
C SER A 573 -5.29 -12.34 3.92
N TYR A 574 -5.04 -13.66 3.87
CA TYR A 574 -6.08 -14.68 3.69
C TYR A 574 -6.69 -15.18 5.01
N GLY A 575 -5.97 -14.95 6.10
CA GLY A 575 -6.25 -15.58 7.38
C GLY A 575 -5.54 -16.91 7.58
N TYR A 576 -5.35 -17.24 8.86
CA TYR A 576 -4.65 -18.45 9.23
C TYR A 576 -5.60 -19.65 9.42
N PRO A 577 -5.27 -20.83 8.86
CA PRO A 577 -6.00 -22.08 9.14
C PRO A 577 -6.06 -22.39 10.64
N LEU A 578 -7.14 -23.04 11.09
CA LEU A 578 -7.31 -23.40 12.51
C LEU A 578 -6.13 -24.21 13.07
N ILE A 579 -5.56 -25.13 12.28
CA ILE A 579 -4.41 -25.92 12.69
C ILE A 579 -3.15 -25.08 12.91
N TYR A 580 -3.01 -23.98 12.16
CA TYR A 580 -1.94 -23.02 12.39
C TYR A 580 -2.25 -22.19 13.64
N SER A 581 -3.43 -21.55 13.67
CA SER A 581 -3.86 -20.61 14.72
C SER A 581 -3.93 -21.22 16.12
N PHE A 582 -4.27 -22.50 16.24
CA PHE A 582 -4.38 -23.19 17.53
C PHE A 582 -3.41 -24.36 17.71
N GLY A 583 -2.98 -25.02 16.64
CA GLY A 583 -2.04 -26.13 16.72
C GLY A 583 -0.60 -25.65 16.79
N ILE A 584 -0.09 -25.12 15.68
CA ILE A 584 1.32 -24.74 15.50
C ILE A 584 1.74 -23.66 16.50
N THR A 585 0.91 -22.64 16.66
CA THR A 585 1.21 -21.47 17.51
C THR A 585 1.07 -21.77 19.00
N SER A 586 0.54 -22.94 19.38
CA SER A 586 0.51 -23.41 20.77
C SER A 586 1.76 -24.22 21.16
N LEU A 587 2.61 -24.62 20.20
CA LEU A 587 3.83 -25.40 20.49
C LEU A 587 4.79 -24.69 21.46
N PRO A 588 5.04 -23.36 21.36
CA PRO A 588 5.82 -22.62 22.35
C PRO A 588 5.22 -22.67 23.76
N LEU A 589 3.89 -22.63 23.89
CA LEU A 589 3.21 -22.72 25.18
C LEU A 589 3.42 -24.11 25.82
N LEU A 590 3.36 -25.18 25.01
CA LEU A 590 3.70 -26.53 25.48
C LEU A 590 5.17 -26.63 25.92
N ALA A 591 6.09 -25.99 25.19
CA ALA A 591 7.49 -25.92 25.56
C ALA A 591 7.72 -25.16 26.88
N ALA A 592 6.95 -24.09 27.13
CA ALA A 592 6.96 -23.38 28.40
C ALA A 592 6.43 -24.26 29.56
N GLY A 593 5.36 -25.03 29.36
CA GLY A 593 4.87 -26.00 30.34
C GLY A 593 5.94 -27.05 30.69
N LEU A 594 6.64 -27.57 29.68
CA LEU A 594 7.76 -28.49 29.86
C LEU A 594 8.94 -27.83 30.59
N ALA A 595 9.21 -26.54 30.35
CA ALA A 595 10.26 -25.79 31.02
C ALA A 595 9.99 -25.65 32.52
N VAL A 596 8.76 -25.28 32.90
CA VAL A 596 8.34 -25.23 34.31
C VAL A 596 8.51 -26.60 34.98
N TYR A 597 8.04 -27.66 34.33
CA TYR A 597 8.23 -29.03 34.81
C TYR A 597 9.72 -29.38 34.99
N ALA A 598 10.57 -29.02 34.02
CA ALA A 598 12.00 -29.29 34.08
C ALA A 598 12.69 -28.53 35.23
N ILE A 599 12.27 -27.30 35.52
CA ILE A 599 12.77 -26.51 36.67
C ILE A 599 12.43 -27.22 37.98
N ILE A 600 11.16 -27.57 38.19
CA ILE A 600 10.69 -28.25 39.41
C ILE A 600 11.45 -29.57 39.64
N PHE A 601 11.61 -30.37 38.59
CA PHE A 601 12.36 -31.63 38.69
C PHE A 601 13.86 -31.41 38.92
N SER A 602 14.44 -30.35 38.34
CA SER A 602 15.86 -30.03 38.50
C SER A 602 16.20 -29.58 39.92
N ILE A 603 15.27 -28.96 40.64
CA ILE A 603 15.43 -28.66 42.07
C ILE A 603 15.61 -29.96 42.88
N LYS A 604 14.82 -31.00 42.60
CA LYS A 604 14.98 -32.33 43.23
C LYS A 604 16.34 -32.97 42.88
N LEU A 605 16.78 -32.80 41.63
CA LEU A 605 18.06 -33.31 41.13
C LEU A 605 19.28 -32.59 41.76
N ALA A 606 19.16 -31.29 42.05
CA ALA A 606 20.18 -30.53 42.76
C ALA A 606 20.35 -31.06 44.20
N LYS A 607 19.23 -31.36 44.88
CA LYS A 607 19.22 -31.98 46.21
C LYS A 607 19.87 -33.37 46.25
N SER A 608 19.93 -34.08 45.12
CA SER A 608 20.62 -35.37 45.00
C SER A 608 22.10 -35.27 44.61
N GLY A 609 22.74 -34.11 44.78
CA GLY A 609 24.17 -33.89 44.51
C GLY A 609 24.55 -33.64 43.04
N ARG A 610 23.59 -33.57 42.11
CA ARG A 610 23.85 -33.38 40.67
C ARG A 610 23.67 -31.92 40.23
N ILE A 611 24.39 -31.02 40.91
CA ILE A 611 24.19 -29.56 40.81
C ILE A 611 24.42 -29.03 39.38
N ALA A 612 25.52 -29.39 38.72
CA ALA A 612 25.83 -28.89 37.37
C ALA A 612 24.76 -29.29 36.33
N LEU A 613 24.22 -30.51 36.42
CA LEU A 613 23.16 -31.00 35.54
C LEU A 613 21.84 -30.28 35.80
N ALA A 614 21.53 -30.00 37.07
CA ALA A 614 20.35 -29.22 37.45
C ALA A 614 20.46 -27.77 36.95
N ALA A 615 21.62 -27.13 37.13
CA ALA A 615 21.87 -25.76 36.68
C ALA A 615 21.69 -25.61 35.16
N GLY A 616 22.27 -26.51 34.36
CA GLY A 616 22.11 -26.46 32.90
C GLY A 616 20.66 -26.66 32.43
N LYS A 617 19.89 -27.52 33.11
CA LYS A 617 18.45 -27.69 32.81
C LYS A 617 17.63 -26.46 33.18
N ILE A 618 17.90 -25.86 34.33
CA ILE A 618 17.21 -24.63 34.77
C ILE A 618 17.50 -23.51 33.78
N PHE A 619 18.77 -23.32 33.40
CA PHE A 619 19.17 -22.30 32.43
C PHE A 619 18.43 -22.44 31.08
N LEU A 620 18.43 -23.64 30.48
CA LEU A 620 17.70 -23.88 29.23
C LEU A 620 16.19 -23.69 29.36
N SER A 621 15.64 -24.01 30.53
CA SER A 621 14.21 -23.81 30.82
C SER A 621 13.87 -22.33 30.96
N LEU A 622 14.74 -21.52 31.57
CA LEU A 622 14.56 -20.07 31.64
C LEU A 622 14.62 -19.42 30.26
N ILE A 623 15.53 -19.88 29.38
CA ILE A 623 15.56 -19.43 27.98
C ILE A 623 14.26 -19.79 27.24
N SER A 624 13.71 -21.00 27.48
CA SER A 624 12.41 -21.41 26.90
C SER A 624 11.28 -20.47 27.32
N LEU A 625 11.22 -20.13 28.61
CA LEU A 625 10.22 -19.20 29.13
C LEU A 625 10.40 -17.79 28.58
N ALA A 626 11.64 -17.29 28.53
CA ALA A 626 11.94 -15.97 27.98
C ALA A 626 11.57 -15.86 26.50
N TYR A 627 11.90 -16.87 25.69
CA TYR A 627 11.56 -16.89 24.28
C TYR A 627 10.04 -17.04 24.05
N THR A 628 9.36 -17.87 24.84
CA THR A 628 7.89 -17.98 24.79
C THR A 628 7.23 -16.65 25.15
N PHE A 629 7.72 -15.96 26.18
CA PHE A 629 7.22 -14.65 26.57
C PHE A 629 7.43 -13.61 25.46
N PHE A 630 8.58 -13.61 24.79
CA PHE A 630 8.83 -12.75 23.63
C PHE A 630 7.80 -13.00 22.53
N LEU A 631 7.57 -14.26 22.16
CA LEU A 631 6.57 -14.63 21.13
C LEU A 631 5.15 -14.23 21.55
N LEU A 632 4.82 -14.40 22.84
CA LEU A 632 3.52 -14.00 23.39
C LEU A 632 3.32 -12.48 23.35
N TYR A 633 4.33 -11.70 23.75
CA TYR A 633 4.29 -10.24 23.76
C TYR A 633 4.09 -9.65 22.36
N TRP A 634 4.63 -10.32 21.33
CA TRP A 634 4.48 -9.92 19.93
C TRP A 634 3.29 -10.60 19.23
N ASN A 635 2.38 -11.22 19.99
CA ASN A 635 1.15 -11.83 19.46
C ASN A 635 1.41 -12.87 18.36
N MET A 636 2.49 -13.65 18.51
CA MET A 636 2.84 -14.74 17.60
C MET A 636 2.32 -16.11 18.06
N LEU A 637 1.52 -16.14 19.12
CA LEU A 637 0.97 -17.37 19.71
C LEU A 637 -0.55 -17.42 19.56
N SER A 638 -1.16 -18.58 19.84
CA SER A 638 -2.61 -18.78 19.79
C SER A 638 -3.39 -17.87 20.76
N ILE A 639 -2.72 -17.36 21.78
CA ILE A 639 -3.26 -16.43 22.77
C ILE A 639 -2.66 -15.05 22.48
N HIS A 640 -3.52 -14.07 22.22
CA HIS A 640 -3.13 -12.68 22.03
C HIS A 640 -3.34 -11.95 23.35
N LEU A 641 -2.30 -11.30 23.85
CA LEU A 641 -2.43 -10.36 24.97
C LEU A 641 -2.83 -8.99 24.43
N PHE A 642 -3.47 -8.20 25.31
CA PHE A 642 -4.13 -6.92 25.06
C PHE A 642 -3.55 -6.01 23.97
#